data_AF-A0A9P6ZJ82-F1
#
_entry.id   AF-A0A9P6ZJ82-F1
#
_cell.length_a   1.000
_cell.length_b   1.000
_cell.length_c   1.000
_cell.angle_alpha   90.00
_cell.angle_beta   90.00
_cell.angle_gamma   90.00
#
_symmetry.space_group_name_H-M   'P 1'
#
loop_
_entity.id
_entity.type
_entity.pdbx_description
1 polymer ?
#
loop_
_entity_poly.entity_id
_entity_poly.type
_entity_poly.pdbx_seq_one_letter_code
_entity_poly.pdbx_strand_id
1 'polypeptide(L)'
;MDEASDVMPSELPIERRQRHTRDRTTSLNSLSRFKSDPSKHIRPRSTLRNRGSNASMKSIGSETDYSEIIAPIPRRHLLQTSQSLHWLRVDTSSGDEWPNRGVSPVSASSVGSVFPNNRMGNRLSFTALMEYEGTAAGPSSTVDARVLEDDQGTVGAERRFVRWMHRNNMKNWVVPLAIAASTLVKWCIGFGTYSGHDTPPMFGDYEAQRHWMELTVHLPVKEWYTYDLQYWGLDYPPLTAYVSWLCGRIGVLIESSWFTLHASRGMETGGSKLFMRATVLVLDLLIYIPALYTFVCAWQGTRSSRKRHAALLTLLFHPALLLIDFGHFQYNSVMLGLTLFAINAFAAGHDLLGAILFVLSLGFKQMALYYAPAIGSYLIGKCIYLGPIHGTRLFLRLALTTTLAFVIMFAPFLPPFSPLSTIAAPITRIFPFGRGLFEDKVANFWCFTNVLVKWKQMFASREGILIKTSTGLTALGFLPAVAALIFGGYKTQLQKDAQNDSMNVSPSMAPAAPSSPTPILPLLPYALLTCSMSFFLFSFQVHEKTILVPLLPLTLLLSGAAPTDDVFLWGALGNNVGVFSMWPLLKKDGLGLQYLAMLLLWNRLIGHNPFKLYYGYFVGLVSSVVHTAIILLHLLEFAVTPPARYPDLFPVLNVLICTPIFGLIWLWSIKRSVEVSWAINGLPGKREKEGPSSAASGISATSSSAAFGHSPMRGETGVRATSLGYASGRGRGQADARRRALVVSAGGDREH
;
A
#
# COMPACT_ATOMS: atom_id res chain seq x y z
N MET A 1 -53.94 -51.81 -28.39
CA MET A 1 -54.58 -50.83 -27.48
C MET A 1 -54.26 -49.41 -27.93
N ASP A 2 -54.56 -48.96 -29.17
CA ASP A 2 -55.09 -49.59 -30.41
C ASP A 2 -54.56 -48.75 -31.61
N GLU A 3 -54.14 -49.36 -32.74
CA GLU A 3 -54.87 -49.51 -34.03
C GLU A 3 -55.54 -48.24 -34.60
N ALA A 4 -55.60 -47.95 -35.92
CA ALA A 4 -54.88 -48.38 -37.13
C ALA A 4 -55.21 -47.39 -38.29
N SER A 5 -54.25 -46.95 -39.12
CA SER A 5 -54.01 -47.31 -40.54
C SER A 5 -54.72 -46.47 -41.64
N ASP A 6 -54.08 -46.43 -42.82
CA ASP A 6 -54.56 -45.97 -44.17
C ASP A 6 -54.81 -44.45 -44.36
N VAL A 7 -54.72 -43.85 -45.57
CA VAL A 7 -54.84 -44.35 -46.97
C VAL A 7 -53.76 -43.78 -47.93
N MET A 8 -53.40 -44.55 -48.96
CA MET A 8 -52.67 -44.24 -50.22
C MET A 8 -53.21 -45.23 -51.32
N PRO A 9 -52.86 -45.20 -52.64
CA PRO A 9 -51.93 -44.33 -53.41
C PRO A 9 -52.46 -43.79 -54.77
N SER A 10 -51.65 -42.96 -55.46
CA SER A 10 -51.73 -42.61 -56.91
C SER A 10 -50.53 -41.74 -57.35
N GLU A 11 -49.96 -41.73 -58.57
CA GLU A 11 -49.86 -42.68 -59.72
C GLU A 11 -48.75 -42.14 -60.70
N LEU A 12 -48.44 -42.77 -61.86
CA LEU A 12 -47.32 -42.39 -62.76
C LEU A 12 -47.51 -42.72 -64.28
N PRO A 13 -47.13 -41.78 -65.17
CA PRO A 13 -46.42 -42.12 -66.43
C PRO A 13 -45.42 -41.03 -66.97
N ILE A 14 -44.56 -41.23 -67.99
CA ILE A 14 -43.54 -42.29 -68.23
C ILE A 14 -42.53 -41.86 -69.36
N GLU A 15 -41.22 -42.17 -69.19
CA GLU A 15 -40.11 -42.05 -70.20
C GLU A 15 -39.76 -40.61 -70.76
N ARG A 16 -38.60 -40.31 -71.42
CA ARG A 16 -37.61 -41.16 -72.15
C ARG A 16 -36.17 -40.55 -72.33
N ARG A 17 -35.12 -41.26 -71.86
CA ARG A 17 -33.78 -41.58 -72.52
C ARG A 17 -32.80 -40.43 -72.97
N GLN A 18 -31.47 -40.61 -73.16
CA GLN A 18 -30.52 -41.76 -73.08
C GLN A 18 -29.00 -41.35 -72.98
N ARG A 19 -28.14 -42.22 -72.38
CA ARG A 19 -26.66 -42.47 -72.63
C ARG A 19 -25.63 -41.36 -72.27
N HIS A 20 -24.33 -41.57 -71.95
CA HIS A 20 -23.38 -42.69 -71.58
C HIS A 20 -22.03 -42.02 -71.11
N THR A 21 -20.93 -42.56 -70.53
CA THR A 21 -20.38 -43.87 -70.05
C THR A 21 -19.23 -43.59 -69.01
N ARG A 22 -18.83 -44.49 -68.07
CA ARG A 22 -17.69 -45.47 -68.06
C ARG A 22 -16.36 -45.04 -68.74
N ASP A 23 -15.14 -45.41 -68.29
CA ASP A 23 -14.58 -46.05 -67.06
C ASP A 23 -13.00 -46.00 -67.08
N ARG A 24 -12.32 -46.38 -65.97
CA ARG A 24 -10.96 -47.05 -65.87
C ARG A 24 -9.58 -46.32 -65.96
N THR A 25 -8.87 -46.33 -64.81
CA THR A 25 -7.51 -46.89 -64.50
C THR A 25 -6.18 -46.56 -65.26
N THR A 26 -5.21 -46.02 -64.49
CA THR A 26 -3.76 -46.40 -64.33
C THR A 26 -2.65 -46.24 -65.41
N SER A 27 -1.53 -45.61 -64.97
CA SER A 27 -0.09 -46.02 -65.10
C SER A 27 0.93 -45.23 -65.98
N LEU A 28 2.02 -44.81 -65.30
CA LEU A 28 3.48 -44.78 -65.60
C LEU A 28 4.12 -44.52 -67.00
N ASN A 29 5.13 -43.61 -66.96
CA ASN A 29 6.48 -43.66 -67.60
C ASN A 29 6.75 -43.33 -69.10
N SER A 30 7.45 -42.20 -69.31
CA SER A 30 8.59 -41.99 -70.23
C SER A 30 9.33 -40.70 -69.81
N LEU A 31 10.60 -40.60 -69.40
CA LEU A 31 11.89 -41.25 -69.68
C LEU A 31 12.61 -40.75 -70.96
N SER A 32 13.67 -39.97 -70.78
CA SER A 32 14.77 -39.75 -71.74
C SER A 32 16.12 -39.67 -70.99
N ARG A 33 17.25 -39.96 -71.65
CA ARG A 33 18.60 -40.15 -71.06
C ARG A 33 19.68 -39.46 -71.90
N PHE A 34 20.80 -39.06 -71.28
CA PHE A 34 22.22 -39.30 -71.67
C PHE A 34 23.08 -38.82 -70.46
N LYS A 35 23.94 -39.61 -69.77
CA LYS A 35 25.27 -40.19 -70.12
C LYS A 35 26.38 -39.13 -70.39
N SER A 36 27.65 -39.26 -69.94
CA SER A 36 28.30 -40.25 -69.05
C SER A 36 29.79 -39.96 -68.69
N ASP A 37 30.16 -40.10 -67.41
CA ASP A 37 31.37 -40.81 -66.87
C ASP A 37 32.81 -40.17 -67.08
N PRO A 38 33.99 -40.78 -66.72
CA PRO A 38 34.68 -40.41 -65.46
C PRO A 38 36.24 -40.22 -65.46
N SER A 39 36.80 -39.86 -64.28
CA SER A 39 37.93 -40.53 -63.56
C SER A 39 39.26 -39.79 -63.18
N LYS A 40 39.69 -40.06 -61.92
CA LYS A 40 41.05 -40.39 -61.39
C LYS A 40 42.23 -39.37 -61.25
N HIS A 41 42.97 -39.57 -60.14
CA HIS A 41 44.36 -39.16 -59.80
C HIS A 41 44.62 -37.63 -59.58
N ILE A 42 45.60 -37.14 -58.79
CA ILE A 42 46.86 -37.70 -58.22
C ILE A 42 47.22 -37.06 -56.83
N ARG A 43 48.18 -37.64 -56.07
CA ARG A 43 48.87 -37.12 -54.85
C ARG A 43 50.38 -36.93 -55.19
N PRO A 44 51.23 -36.10 -54.51
CA PRO A 44 51.43 -36.00 -53.04
C PRO A 44 51.73 -34.52 -52.56
N ARG A 45 52.52 -34.11 -51.53
CA ARG A 45 53.48 -34.73 -50.56
C ARG A 45 53.66 -33.86 -49.26
N SER A 46 54.64 -34.28 -48.45
CA SER A 46 55.37 -33.74 -47.26
C SER A 46 55.77 -32.24 -47.25
N THR A 47 56.17 -31.59 -46.14
CA THR A 47 57.03 -31.99 -44.96
C THR A 47 56.63 -31.30 -43.62
N LEU A 48 56.58 -31.97 -42.45
CA LEU A 48 57.58 -32.04 -41.33
C LEU A 48 57.98 -30.67 -40.69
N ARG A 49 58.17 -30.48 -39.36
CA ARG A 49 58.41 -31.43 -38.22
C ARG A 49 58.25 -30.78 -36.80
N ASN A 50 57.69 -31.50 -35.81
CA ASN A 50 57.99 -31.53 -34.34
C ASN A 50 58.01 -30.23 -33.45
N ARG A 51 57.86 -30.24 -32.10
CA ARG A 51 57.80 -31.33 -31.09
C ARG A 51 57.06 -30.95 -29.77
N GLY A 52 56.26 -31.86 -29.21
CA GLY A 52 56.00 -32.05 -27.76
C GLY A 52 54.96 -31.13 -27.06
N SER A 53 54.25 -31.55 -26.00
CA SER A 53 54.07 -32.91 -25.43
C SER A 53 52.91 -32.99 -24.41
N ASN A 54 52.16 -34.10 -24.42
CA ASN A 54 51.35 -34.73 -23.35
C ASN A 54 50.39 -33.90 -22.44
N ALA A 55 49.08 -34.08 -22.63
CA ALA A 55 48.09 -34.39 -21.56
C ALA A 55 46.70 -34.74 -22.17
N SER A 56 45.88 -35.55 -21.48
CA SER A 56 44.72 -36.24 -22.09
C SER A 56 43.34 -35.63 -21.81
N MET A 57 42.49 -35.64 -22.85
CA MET A 57 41.02 -35.79 -22.88
C MET A 57 40.12 -35.13 -21.81
N LYS A 58 39.24 -34.25 -22.29
CA LYS A 58 37.77 -34.34 -22.05
C LYS A 58 37.03 -34.15 -23.38
N SER A 59 35.86 -34.78 -23.52
CA SER A 59 35.15 -34.96 -24.80
C SER A 59 34.06 -33.91 -25.07
N ILE A 60 33.76 -33.75 -26.36
CA ILE A 60 32.64 -32.97 -26.90
C ILE A 60 31.30 -33.62 -26.52
N GLY A 61 30.24 -32.84 -26.31
CA GLY A 61 28.87 -33.32 -26.15
C GLY A 61 27.83 -32.21 -26.12
N SER A 62 26.96 -32.17 -27.14
CA SER A 62 25.65 -31.47 -27.26
C SER A 62 25.52 -30.02 -26.76
N GLU A 63 25.14 -29.13 -27.69
CA GLU A 63 24.40 -27.91 -27.40
C GLU A 63 23.02 -28.25 -26.78
N THR A 64 22.47 -27.35 -25.97
CA THR A 64 21.11 -27.48 -25.39
C THR A 64 20.34 -26.19 -25.56
N ASP A 65 19.08 -26.29 -25.99
CA ASP A 65 18.22 -25.13 -26.28
C ASP A 65 18.06 -24.15 -25.11
N TYR A 66 18.11 -22.85 -25.43
CA TYR A 66 17.57 -21.80 -24.58
C TYR A 66 16.12 -21.52 -24.98
N SER A 67 15.16 -22.04 -24.20
CA SER A 67 13.74 -21.81 -24.43
C SER A 67 13.34 -20.37 -24.06
N GLU A 68 13.27 -19.48 -25.05
CA GLU A 68 12.81 -18.10 -24.89
C GLU A 68 11.28 -18.05 -24.64
N ILE A 69 10.86 -17.50 -23.49
CA ILE A 69 9.44 -17.45 -23.10
C ILE A 69 8.79 -16.21 -23.73
N ILE A 70 8.17 -16.40 -24.89
CA ILE A 70 7.50 -15.33 -25.65
C ILE A 70 6.04 -15.18 -25.18
N ALA A 71 5.71 -14.04 -24.56
CA ALA A 71 4.33 -13.68 -24.22
C ALA A 71 3.56 -13.21 -25.48
N PRO A 72 2.34 -13.73 -25.75
CA PRO A 72 1.61 -13.41 -26.98
C PRO A 72 0.93 -12.02 -26.93
N ILE A 73 1.07 -11.26 -28.02
CA ILE A 73 0.44 -9.94 -28.19
C ILE A 73 -0.97 -10.10 -28.78
N PRO A 74 -2.05 -9.69 -28.08
CA PRO A 74 -3.41 -9.86 -28.57
C PRO A 74 -3.75 -8.89 -29.72
N ARG A 75 -4.19 -9.44 -30.86
CA ARG A 75 -4.82 -8.66 -31.94
C ARG A 75 -6.29 -8.44 -31.62
N ARG A 76 -6.78 -7.21 -31.79
CA ARG A 76 -8.21 -6.86 -31.75
C ARG A 76 -8.91 -7.45 -32.98
N HIS A 77 -10.23 -7.65 -32.94
CA HIS A 77 -11.17 -7.05 -33.92
C HIS A 77 -12.66 -7.27 -33.58
N LEU A 78 -13.46 -6.23 -33.85
CA LEU A 78 -14.88 -6.20 -34.23
C LEU A 78 -15.94 -6.81 -33.26
N LEU A 79 -16.75 -5.91 -32.70
CA LEU A 79 -18.03 -6.20 -32.04
C LEU A 79 -19.16 -6.31 -33.09
N GLN A 80 -20.14 -7.19 -32.85
CA GLN A 80 -21.47 -7.15 -33.47
C GLN A 80 -22.56 -7.25 -32.40
N THR A 81 -23.66 -6.52 -32.58
CA THR A 81 -24.70 -6.31 -31.55
C THR A 81 -26.10 -6.67 -32.01
N SER A 82 -26.78 -7.51 -31.24
CA SER A 82 -28.25 -7.70 -31.17
C SER A 82 -28.54 -8.21 -29.73
N GLN A 83 -29.51 -7.71 -28.95
CA GLN A 83 -30.97 -7.66 -29.14
C GLN A 83 -31.56 -9.07 -29.34
N SER A 84 -32.58 -9.55 -28.61
CA SER A 84 -33.55 -8.96 -27.64
C SER A 84 -33.83 -9.98 -26.50
N LEU A 85 -34.11 -9.59 -25.24
CA LEU A 85 -35.36 -9.07 -24.63
C LEU A 85 -36.51 -10.11 -24.53
N HIS A 86 -37.38 -9.95 -23.50
CA HIS A 86 -38.42 -10.89 -23.01
C HIS A 86 -37.89 -12.11 -22.22
N TRP A 87 -38.55 -12.62 -21.16
CA TRP A 87 -39.78 -12.21 -20.45
C TRP A 87 -39.79 -12.76 -19.01
N LEU A 88 -40.55 -12.13 -18.10
CA LEU A 88 -40.81 -12.70 -16.76
C LEU A 88 -41.91 -13.77 -16.82
N ARG A 89 -41.74 -14.84 -16.03
CA ARG A 89 -42.85 -15.41 -15.26
C ARG A 89 -42.41 -15.68 -13.83
N VAL A 90 -43.14 -15.08 -12.90
CA VAL A 90 -43.27 -15.57 -11.52
C VAL A 90 -44.66 -16.17 -11.45
N ASP A 91 -44.76 -17.40 -10.94
CA ASP A 91 -46.01 -17.97 -10.47
C ASP A 91 -45.75 -18.59 -9.09
N THR A 92 -46.74 -18.49 -8.20
CA THR A 92 -46.63 -18.78 -6.77
C THR A 92 -47.73 -19.75 -6.34
N SER A 93 -47.41 -20.71 -5.46
CA SER A 93 -48.39 -21.26 -4.51
C SER A 93 -47.73 -22.14 -3.44
N SER A 94 -48.38 -22.19 -2.27
CA SER A 94 -48.37 -23.24 -1.23
C SER A 94 -47.16 -24.18 -1.07
N GLY A 95 -46.56 -24.35 0.10
CA GLY A 95 -46.84 -23.75 1.42
C GLY A 95 -46.71 -24.77 2.55
N ASP A 96 -46.53 -24.29 3.79
CA ASP A 96 -47.15 -24.84 5.00
C ASP A 96 -46.88 -23.91 6.19
N GLU A 97 -47.75 -23.96 7.20
CA GLU A 97 -47.85 -22.92 8.23
C GLU A 97 -47.55 -23.41 9.67
N TRP A 98 -46.89 -22.52 10.44
CA TRP A 98 -47.15 -22.27 11.87
C TRP A 98 -46.65 -23.31 12.92
N PRO A 99 -46.74 -23.00 14.24
CA PRO A 99 -46.46 -21.70 14.90
C PRO A 99 -45.65 -21.83 16.22
N ASN A 100 -44.95 -20.77 16.66
CA ASN A 100 -45.36 -19.98 17.86
C ASN A 100 -44.34 -18.95 18.37
N ARG A 101 -44.92 -17.93 19.03
CA ARG A 101 -44.50 -17.17 20.24
C ARG A 101 -43.16 -17.58 20.89
N GLY A 102 -42.31 -16.69 21.37
CA GLY A 102 -42.48 -15.25 21.65
C GLY A 102 -41.81 -14.87 22.99
N VAL A 103 -42.14 -13.68 23.52
CA VAL A 103 -41.67 -13.09 24.81
C VAL A 103 -40.28 -12.42 24.80
N SER A 104 -40.29 -11.12 25.11
CA SER A 104 -39.17 -10.38 25.71
C SER A 104 -39.62 -9.80 27.05
N PRO A 105 -38.74 -9.77 28.06
CA PRO A 105 -38.74 -8.67 29.04
C PRO A 105 -37.38 -7.94 29.03
N VAL A 106 -37.37 -6.62 28.87
CA VAL A 106 -37.46 -5.59 29.92
C VAL A 106 -36.14 -5.30 30.66
N SER A 107 -35.76 -4.04 30.52
CA SER A 107 -34.66 -3.28 31.12
C SER A 107 -34.33 -3.57 32.60
N ALA A 108 -33.03 -3.51 32.91
CA ALA A 108 -32.54 -3.18 34.25
C ALA A 108 -31.52 -2.03 34.15
N SER A 109 -31.75 -0.95 34.90
CA SER A 109 -30.88 0.24 34.94
C SER A 109 -30.02 0.25 36.21
N SER A 110 -28.70 0.40 36.07
CA SER A 110 -27.78 0.59 37.20
C SER A 110 -26.95 1.86 37.03
N VAL A 111 -27.06 2.80 37.98
CA VAL A 111 -26.27 4.04 38.05
C VAL A 111 -25.06 3.83 38.95
N GLY A 112 -23.89 4.29 38.52
CA GLY A 112 -22.62 4.24 39.26
C GLY A 112 -21.45 3.78 38.37
N SER A 113 -20.23 4.29 38.52
CA SER A 113 -19.73 5.39 39.36
C SER A 113 -18.54 6.05 38.65
N VAL A 114 -18.38 7.38 38.78
CA VAL A 114 -17.28 8.10 38.12
C VAL A 114 -15.96 7.90 38.89
N PHE A 115 -15.01 7.21 38.27
CA PHE A 115 -13.59 7.23 38.66
C PHE A 115 -12.70 7.47 37.41
N PRO A 116 -11.93 8.57 37.35
CA PRO A 116 -10.95 8.77 36.29
C PRO A 116 -9.75 7.84 36.50
N ASN A 117 -9.69 6.74 35.73
CA ASN A 117 -8.66 5.72 35.90
C ASN A 117 -7.30 6.25 35.39
N ASN A 118 -6.47 6.74 36.31
CA ASN A 118 -5.30 7.56 36.03
C ASN A 118 -4.10 6.71 35.57
N ARG A 119 -4.17 6.17 34.34
CA ARG A 119 -3.13 5.35 33.69
C ARG A 119 -2.75 5.87 32.29
N MET A 120 -2.37 7.14 32.20
CA MET A 120 -1.68 7.68 31.03
C MET A 120 -0.18 7.76 31.29
N GLY A 121 0.53 6.64 31.08
CA GLY A 121 1.96 6.73 30.79
C GLY A 121 2.17 7.42 29.44
N ASN A 122 3.20 8.27 29.32
CA ASN A 122 3.42 9.13 28.15
C ASN A 122 3.65 8.31 26.86
N ARG A 123 2.57 8.08 26.11
CA ARG A 123 2.62 7.51 24.77
C ARG A 123 2.95 8.61 23.76
N LEU A 124 4.20 8.67 23.32
CA LEU A 124 4.53 9.26 22.02
C LEU A 124 3.58 8.67 20.99
N SER A 125 2.84 9.57 20.34
CA SER A 125 1.69 9.26 19.52
C SER A 125 1.76 10.13 18.27
N PHE A 126 0.82 9.98 17.35
CA PHE A 126 0.69 10.87 16.20
C PHE A 126 0.48 12.33 16.62
N THR A 127 0.03 12.60 17.86
CA THR A 127 0.03 13.96 18.43
C THR A 127 1.45 14.48 18.65
N ALA A 128 2.36 13.67 19.20
CA ALA A 128 3.78 14.05 19.32
C ALA A 128 4.44 14.26 17.94
N LEU A 129 4.08 13.44 16.93
CA LEU A 129 4.51 13.68 15.56
C LEU A 129 4.03 15.05 15.04
N MET A 130 2.75 15.39 15.25
CA MET A 130 2.22 16.70 14.82
C MET A 130 2.72 17.89 15.66
N GLU A 131 3.15 17.66 16.91
CA GLU A 131 3.85 18.66 17.73
C GLU A 131 5.28 18.88 17.20
N TYR A 132 5.98 17.83 16.76
CA TYR A 132 7.25 17.95 16.04
C TYR A 132 7.08 18.60 14.66
N GLU A 133 6.01 18.32 13.91
CA GLU A 133 5.70 19.01 12.65
C GLU A 133 5.39 20.50 12.86
N GLY A 134 4.58 20.82 13.88
CA GLY A 134 4.22 22.20 14.23
C GLY A 134 5.39 23.02 14.77
N THR A 135 6.36 22.40 15.44
CA THR A 135 7.60 23.06 15.89
C THR A 135 8.65 23.15 14.76
N ALA A 136 8.73 22.16 13.88
CA ALA A 136 9.65 22.18 12.74
C ALA A 136 9.22 23.14 11.61
N ALA A 137 7.92 23.45 11.48
CA ALA A 137 7.42 24.43 10.52
C ALA A 137 7.89 25.88 10.78
N GLY A 138 8.38 26.16 11.99
CA GLY A 138 8.80 27.50 12.41
C GLY A 138 7.67 28.55 12.37
N PRO A 139 7.99 29.84 12.48
CA PRO A 139 7.02 30.93 12.30
C PRO A 139 6.75 31.18 10.81
N SER A 140 6.24 30.17 10.10
CA SER A 140 5.81 30.30 8.70
C SER A 140 4.31 30.00 8.55
N SER A 141 3.61 30.86 7.82
CA SER A 141 2.13 30.86 7.70
C SER A 141 1.37 30.87 9.02
N THR A 142 1.38 32.01 9.73
CA THR A 142 0.17 32.43 10.45
C THR A 142 -0.96 32.52 9.42
N VAL A 143 -1.90 31.57 9.46
CA VAL A 143 -3.05 31.55 8.54
C VAL A 143 -3.82 32.85 8.69
N ASP A 144 -3.94 33.59 7.59
CA ASP A 144 -4.67 34.85 7.56
C ASP A 144 -6.13 34.60 7.98
N ALA A 145 -6.59 35.27 9.04
CA ALA A 145 -7.86 34.93 9.71
C ALA A 145 -9.08 35.05 8.79
N ARG A 146 -8.94 35.75 7.65
CA ARG A 146 -9.94 35.93 6.59
C ARG A 146 -10.29 34.64 5.83
N VAL A 147 -9.53 33.55 6.00
CA VAL A 147 -9.84 32.24 5.40
C VAL A 147 -10.81 31.41 6.27
N LEU A 148 -11.05 31.82 7.52
CA LEU A 148 -11.83 31.04 8.50
C LEU A 148 -13.36 31.09 8.29
N GLU A 149 -13.87 31.98 7.44
CA GLU A 149 -15.33 32.15 7.23
C GLU A 149 -15.94 31.15 6.22
N ASP A 150 -15.14 30.38 5.49
CA ASP A 150 -15.58 29.32 4.53
C ASP A 150 -15.65 27.90 5.16
N ASP A 151 -15.58 27.77 6.50
CA ASP A 151 -15.49 26.47 7.24
C ASP A 151 -16.74 25.56 7.15
N GLN A 152 -17.75 25.92 6.36
CA GLN A 152 -18.86 25.01 6.02
C GLN A 152 -18.55 24.16 4.77
N GLY A 153 -17.80 24.69 3.80
CA GLY A 153 -17.52 24.01 2.53
C GLY A 153 -16.41 22.96 2.60
N THR A 154 -15.38 23.21 3.43
CA THR A 154 -14.12 22.45 3.49
C THR A 154 -14.17 21.18 4.37
N VAL A 155 -15.24 20.99 5.14
CA VAL A 155 -15.34 19.89 6.12
C VAL A 155 -15.80 18.60 5.45
N GLY A 156 -14.90 17.62 5.31
CA GLY A 156 -15.17 16.29 4.71
C GLY A 156 -16.39 15.55 5.28
N ALA A 157 -17.05 14.75 4.43
CA ALA A 157 -18.27 14.01 4.81
C ALA A 157 -18.06 13.12 6.05
N GLU A 158 -16.88 12.48 6.17
CA GLU A 158 -16.47 11.72 7.36
C GLU A 158 -16.68 12.54 8.64
N ARG A 159 -16.28 13.82 8.63
CA ARG A 159 -16.26 14.71 9.79
C ARG A 159 -17.67 15.19 10.10
N ARG A 160 -18.49 15.41 9.07
CA ARG A 160 -19.90 15.79 9.23
C ARG A 160 -20.74 14.63 9.79
N PHE A 161 -20.55 13.41 9.25
CA PHE A 161 -21.15 12.18 9.77
C PHE A 161 -20.74 11.91 11.23
N VAL A 162 -19.43 11.93 11.53
CA VAL A 162 -18.94 11.71 12.90
C VAL A 162 -19.39 12.81 13.87
N ARG A 163 -19.43 14.09 13.45
CA ARG A 163 -20.03 15.18 14.25
C ARG A 163 -21.50 14.90 14.56
N TRP A 164 -22.29 14.45 13.57
CA TRP A 164 -23.71 14.15 13.72
C TRP A 164 -23.96 12.93 14.63
N MET A 165 -23.24 11.83 14.41
CA MET A 165 -23.32 10.62 15.25
C MET A 165 -22.98 10.92 16.72
N HIS A 166 -21.98 11.77 16.97
CA HIS A 166 -21.63 12.19 18.33
C HIS A 166 -22.68 13.13 18.96
N ARG A 167 -23.26 14.05 18.20
CA ARG A 167 -24.35 14.93 18.67
C ARG A 167 -25.60 14.14 19.09
N ASN A 168 -25.91 13.05 18.39
CA ASN A 168 -27.05 12.18 18.69
C ASN A 168 -26.70 11.05 19.69
N ASN A 169 -25.62 11.19 20.47
CA ASN A 169 -25.11 10.18 21.43
C ASN A 169 -24.69 8.81 20.86
N MET A 170 -24.89 8.54 19.56
CA MET A 170 -24.56 7.28 18.86
C MET A 170 -23.05 7.04 18.64
N LYS A 171 -22.17 7.63 19.48
CA LYS A 171 -20.70 7.59 19.31
C LYS A 171 -20.12 6.18 19.18
N ASN A 172 -20.73 5.19 19.83
CA ASN A 172 -20.30 3.78 19.83
C ASN A 172 -20.60 3.09 18.49
N TRP A 173 -21.72 3.42 17.85
CA TRP A 173 -22.16 2.84 16.57
C TRP A 173 -21.31 3.27 15.37
N VAL A 174 -20.50 4.33 15.51
CA VAL A 174 -19.69 4.88 14.42
C VAL A 174 -18.70 3.86 13.86
N VAL A 175 -18.08 3.02 14.71
CA VAL A 175 -17.08 2.03 14.25
C VAL A 175 -17.75 0.83 13.55
N PRO A 176 -18.79 0.17 14.13
CA PRO A 176 -19.55 -0.86 13.42
C PRO A 176 -20.13 -0.38 12.08
N LEU A 177 -20.72 0.83 12.03
CA LEU A 177 -21.28 1.38 10.79
C LEU A 177 -20.20 1.75 9.77
N ALA A 178 -19.04 2.24 10.19
CA ALA A 178 -17.92 2.50 9.29
C ALA A 178 -17.38 1.20 8.65
N ILE A 179 -17.27 0.13 9.44
CA ILE A 179 -16.85 -1.20 8.96
C ILE A 179 -17.91 -1.76 8.00
N ALA A 180 -19.20 -1.74 8.38
CA ALA A 180 -20.29 -2.23 7.54
C ALA A 180 -20.38 -1.47 6.20
N ALA A 181 -20.25 -0.14 6.21
CA ALA A 181 -20.25 0.67 4.99
C ALA A 181 -19.02 0.42 4.10
N SER A 182 -17.83 0.25 4.68
CA SER A 182 -16.61 -0.13 3.95
C SER A 182 -16.78 -1.52 3.31
N THR A 183 -17.29 -2.49 4.07
CA THR A 183 -17.58 -3.87 3.63
C THR A 183 -18.58 -3.89 2.47
N LEU A 184 -19.67 -3.10 2.57
CA LEU A 184 -20.66 -2.96 1.50
C LEU A 184 -20.04 -2.37 0.23
N VAL A 185 -19.23 -1.30 0.33
CA VAL A 185 -18.58 -0.70 -0.85
C VAL A 185 -17.56 -1.66 -1.48
N LYS A 186 -16.79 -2.41 -0.68
CA LYS A 186 -15.90 -3.47 -1.16
C LYS A 186 -16.65 -4.56 -1.93
N TRP A 187 -17.80 -5.00 -1.41
CA TRP A 187 -18.67 -5.96 -2.09
C TRP A 187 -19.24 -5.39 -3.41
N CYS A 188 -19.68 -4.12 -3.41
CA CYS A 188 -20.19 -3.44 -4.60
C CYS A 188 -19.14 -3.29 -5.72
N ILE A 189 -17.85 -3.07 -5.38
CA ILE A 189 -16.76 -3.11 -6.36
C ILE A 189 -16.66 -4.51 -6.97
N GLY A 190 -16.80 -5.56 -6.15
CA GLY A 190 -16.67 -6.97 -6.52
C GLY A 190 -17.65 -7.49 -7.56
N PHE A 191 -18.80 -6.83 -7.78
CA PHE A 191 -19.71 -7.17 -8.89
C PHE A 191 -19.08 -6.94 -10.28
N GLY A 192 -18.04 -6.10 -10.36
CA GLY A 192 -17.32 -5.86 -11.61
C GLY A 192 -16.62 -7.11 -12.18
N THR A 193 -16.08 -6.93 -13.38
CA THR A 193 -15.05 -7.78 -13.99
C THR A 193 -13.77 -7.83 -13.13
N TYR A 194 -12.82 -8.69 -13.50
CA TYR A 194 -11.54 -8.87 -12.80
C TYR A 194 -10.40 -9.01 -13.81
N SER A 195 -9.15 -9.05 -13.32
CA SER A 195 -7.96 -9.27 -14.14
C SER A 195 -8.09 -10.54 -14.99
N GLY A 196 -8.23 -10.36 -16.31
CA GLY A 196 -8.31 -11.43 -17.30
C GLY A 196 -9.69 -12.11 -17.50
N HIS A 197 -10.79 -11.44 -17.14
CA HIS A 197 -12.15 -11.90 -17.42
C HIS A 197 -12.39 -12.10 -18.93
N ASP A 198 -12.91 -13.25 -19.35
CA ASP A 198 -13.09 -13.65 -20.75
C ASP A 198 -11.82 -13.58 -21.63
N THR A 199 -10.60 -13.72 -21.06
CA THR A 199 -9.34 -13.71 -21.85
C THR A 199 -8.57 -15.04 -21.85
N PRO A 200 -9.11 -16.12 -22.43
CA PRO A 200 -8.37 -17.38 -22.60
C PRO A 200 -7.16 -17.22 -23.54
N PRO A 201 -6.15 -18.12 -23.48
CA PRO A 201 -6.09 -19.28 -22.59
C PRO A 201 -5.49 -18.98 -21.20
N MET A 202 -4.86 -17.82 -21.00
CA MET A 202 -4.10 -17.49 -19.79
C MET A 202 -4.87 -16.69 -18.74
N PHE A 203 -5.94 -15.98 -19.09
CA PHE A 203 -6.70 -15.14 -18.15
C PHE A 203 -5.79 -14.11 -17.43
N GLY A 204 -5.90 -13.94 -16.12
CA GLY A 204 -5.17 -12.92 -15.35
C GLY A 204 -5.03 -13.25 -13.86
N ASP A 205 -4.78 -12.24 -13.02
CA ASP A 205 -4.51 -12.41 -11.57
C ASP A 205 -5.58 -13.23 -10.85
N TYR A 206 -6.85 -13.16 -11.28
CA TYR A 206 -7.95 -13.98 -10.74
C TYR A 206 -7.68 -15.48 -10.89
N GLU A 207 -7.36 -15.92 -12.12
CA GLU A 207 -7.06 -17.32 -12.43
C GLU A 207 -5.74 -17.74 -11.78
N ALA A 208 -4.76 -16.85 -11.67
CA ALA A 208 -3.52 -17.13 -10.93
C ALA A 208 -3.82 -17.50 -9.47
N GLN A 209 -4.66 -16.73 -8.78
CA GLN A 209 -5.06 -17.07 -7.41
C GLN A 209 -5.91 -18.35 -7.35
N ARG A 210 -6.81 -18.58 -8.31
CA ARG A 210 -7.64 -19.79 -8.36
C ARG A 210 -6.78 -21.04 -8.57
N HIS A 211 -5.81 -20.99 -9.49
CA HIS A 211 -4.89 -22.09 -9.75
C HIS A 211 -3.95 -22.35 -8.56
N TRP A 212 -3.54 -21.32 -7.81
CA TRP A 212 -2.81 -21.53 -6.55
C TRP A 212 -3.64 -22.27 -5.49
N MET A 213 -4.97 -22.07 -5.45
CA MET A 213 -5.85 -22.89 -4.60
C MET A 213 -6.00 -24.32 -5.14
N GLU A 214 -6.19 -24.50 -6.46
CA GLU A 214 -6.24 -25.82 -7.13
C GLU A 214 -4.98 -26.66 -6.84
N LEU A 215 -3.79 -26.11 -7.10
CA LEU A 215 -2.53 -26.84 -6.99
C LEU A 215 -2.16 -27.15 -5.54
N THR A 216 -2.39 -26.22 -4.60
CA THR A 216 -1.95 -26.41 -3.21
C THR A 216 -2.78 -27.47 -2.47
N VAL A 217 -4.05 -27.68 -2.82
CA VAL A 217 -4.90 -28.71 -2.18
C VAL A 217 -4.78 -30.11 -2.77
N HIS A 218 -4.19 -30.24 -3.97
CA HIS A 218 -3.99 -31.52 -4.65
C HIS A 218 -2.53 -32.02 -4.59
N LEU A 219 -1.54 -31.13 -4.60
CA LEU A 219 -0.13 -31.49 -4.72
C LEU A 219 0.61 -31.52 -3.37
N PRO A 220 1.62 -32.39 -3.19
CA PRO A 220 2.54 -32.32 -2.06
C PRO A 220 3.27 -30.96 -1.97
N VAL A 221 3.51 -30.48 -0.75
CA VAL A 221 4.12 -29.15 -0.48
C VAL A 221 5.44 -28.93 -1.23
N LYS A 222 6.26 -29.98 -1.36
CA LYS A 222 7.52 -30.00 -2.12
C LYS A 222 7.39 -29.68 -3.62
N GLU A 223 6.20 -29.80 -4.20
CA GLU A 223 5.92 -29.61 -5.64
C GLU A 223 5.25 -28.27 -5.96
N TRP A 224 4.75 -27.55 -4.95
CA TRP A 224 4.02 -26.27 -5.12
C TRP A 224 4.80 -25.18 -5.88
N TYR A 225 6.13 -25.24 -5.85
CA TYR A 225 7.04 -24.28 -6.48
C TYR A 225 7.74 -24.82 -7.74
N THR A 226 7.38 -26.02 -8.20
CA THR A 226 8.00 -26.69 -9.37
C THR A 226 6.97 -27.20 -10.39
N TYR A 227 5.71 -27.37 -9.99
CA TYR A 227 4.60 -27.76 -10.86
C TYR A 227 4.21 -26.65 -11.85
N ASP A 228 3.91 -27.05 -13.09
CA ASP A 228 3.43 -26.23 -14.23
C ASP A 228 3.83 -24.75 -14.21
N LEU A 229 5.14 -24.51 -14.28
CA LEU A 229 5.72 -23.16 -14.17
C LEU A 229 5.31 -22.18 -15.28
N GLN A 230 4.66 -22.68 -16.34
CA GLN A 230 4.14 -21.88 -17.46
C GLN A 230 2.68 -21.45 -17.23
N TYR A 231 1.86 -22.27 -16.56
CA TYR A 231 0.48 -21.93 -16.21
C TYR A 231 0.36 -21.40 -14.77
N TRP A 232 0.69 -20.13 -14.57
CA TRP A 232 0.58 -19.44 -13.27
C TRP A 232 1.31 -20.14 -12.10
N GLY A 233 2.52 -20.64 -12.32
CA GLY A 233 3.38 -21.16 -11.26
C GLY A 233 3.53 -20.21 -10.07
N LEU A 234 3.68 -20.76 -8.85
CA LEU A 234 3.52 -20.02 -7.60
C LEU A 234 4.73 -19.11 -7.30
N ASP A 235 4.52 -17.79 -7.43
CA ASP A 235 5.57 -16.75 -7.36
C ASP A 235 5.67 -16.01 -6.01
N TYR A 236 4.76 -16.31 -5.05
CA TYR A 236 4.73 -15.66 -3.74
C TYR A 236 5.30 -16.58 -2.63
N PRO A 237 5.79 -16.04 -1.49
CA PRO A 237 6.41 -16.85 -0.45
C PRO A 237 5.40 -17.72 0.34
N PRO A 238 5.86 -18.66 1.19
CA PRO A 238 5.03 -19.77 1.64
C PRO A 238 3.75 -19.41 2.41
N LEU A 239 3.64 -18.24 3.04
CA LEU A 239 2.40 -17.87 3.73
C LEU A 239 1.25 -17.58 2.76
N THR A 240 1.53 -17.11 1.53
CA THR A 240 0.51 -17.10 0.48
C THR A 240 0.09 -18.53 0.15
N ALA A 241 1.02 -19.46 -0.06
CA ALA A 241 0.68 -20.84 -0.41
C ALA A 241 -0.14 -21.54 0.69
N TYR A 242 0.14 -21.30 1.97
CA TYR A 242 -0.67 -21.81 3.09
C TYR A 242 -2.07 -21.16 3.16
N VAL A 243 -2.22 -19.90 2.75
CA VAL A 243 -3.53 -19.23 2.68
C VAL A 243 -4.33 -19.68 1.45
N SER A 244 -3.69 -19.85 0.29
CA SER A 244 -4.29 -20.47 -0.89
C SER A 244 -4.74 -21.90 -0.60
N TRP A 245 -3.94 -22.68 0.13
CA TRP A 245 -4.33 -24.01 0.61
C TRP A 245 -5.58 -23.93 1.51
N LEU A 246 -5.58 -23.07 2.53
CA LEU A 246 -6.73 -22.93 3.44
C LEU A 246 -8.00 -22.50 2.69
N CYS A 247 -7.91 -21.50 1.81
CA CYS A 247 -9.03 -21.07 0.97
C CYS A 247 -9.50 -22.18 0.03
N GLY A 248 -8.59 -22.87 -0.67
CA GLY A 248 -8.94 -24.00 -1.53
C GLY A 248 -9.60 -25.16 -0.76
N ARG A 249 -9.15 -25.46 0.46
CA ARG A 249 -9.75 -26.50 1.31
C ARG A 249 -11.18 -26.13 1.71
N ILE A 250 -11.45 -24.86 2.00
CA ILE A 250 -12.81 -24.37 2.27
C ILE A 250 -13.66 -24.39 0.99
N GLY A 251 -13.09 -23.99 -0.15
CA GLY A 251 -13.76 -23.99 -1.45
C GLY A 251 -14.18 -25.39 -1.90
N VAL A 252 -13.30 -26.38 -1.81
CA VAL A 252 -13.58 -27.79 -2.15
C VAL A 252 -14.65 -28.41 -1.24
N LEU A 253 -14.83 -27.92 -0.01
CA LEU A 253 -15.92 -28.34 0.89
C LEU A 253 -17.29 -27.73 0.52
N ILE A 254 -17.31 -26.66 -0.28
CA ILE A 254 -18.53 -26.03 -0.79
C ILE A 254 -18.87 -26.59 -2.19
N GLU A 255 -17.89 -26.60 -3.09
CA GLU A 255 -18.02 -27.09 -4.46
C GLU A 255 -16.65 -27.51 -5.02
N SER A 256 -16.46 -28.82 -5.19
CA SER A 256 -15.18 -29.43 -5.62
C SER A 256 -14.76 -29.09 -7.05
N SER A 257 -15.71 -28.79 -7.94
CA SER A 257 -15.42 -28.52 -9.36
C SER A 257 -14.60 -27.25 -9.57
N TRP A 258 -14.74 -26.24 -8.68
CA TRP A 258 -14.01 -24.96 -8.76
C TRP A 258 -12.48 -25.11 -8.71
N PHE A 259 -11.98 -26.22 -8.13
CA PHE A 259 -10.57 -26.47 -7.88
C PHE A 259 -10.10 -27.86 -8.34
N THR A 260 -10.87 -28.56 -9.18
CA THR A 260 -10.48 -29.88 -9.70
C THR A 260 -9.23 -29.77 -10.58
N LEU A 261 -8.17 -30.51 -10.23
CA LEU A 261 -6.85 -30.41 -10.89
C LEU A 261 -6.94 -30.62 -12.41
N HIS A 262 -6.31 -29.72 -13.18
CA HIS A 262 -6.36 -29.60 -14.66
C HIS A 262 -7.74 -29.25 -15.24
N ALA A 263 -8.83 -29.85 -14.77
CA ALA A 263 -10.18 -29.68 -15.34
C ALA A 263 -10.83 -28.33 -15.02
N SER A 264 -10.37 -27.64 -13.97
CA SER A 264 -10.94 -26.36 -13.50
C SER A 264 -10.23 -25.11 -14.03
N ARG A 265 -9.25 -25.25 -14.93
CA ARG A 265 -8.47 -24.13 -15.48
C ARG A 265 -9.37 -23.14 -16.25
N GLY A 266 -9.28 -21.86 -15.90
CA GLY A 266 -10.12 -20.81 -16.46
C GLY A 266 -11.58 -20.83 -16.01
N MET A 267 -11.88 -21.27 -14.78
CA MET A 267 -13.28 -21.37 -14.33
C MET A 267 -13.88 -20.02 -13.90
N GLU A 268 -14.68 -19.44 -14.79
CA GLU A 268 -15.38 -18.16 -14.62
C GLU A 268 -16.84 -18.30 -14.12
N THR A 269 -17.20 -19.41 -13.48
CA THR A 269 -18.58 -19.63 -12.99
C THR A 269 -18.96 -18.63 -11.89
N GLY A 270 -20.25 -18.23 -11.85
CA GLY A 270 -20.74 -17.26 -10.86
C GLY A 270 -20.51 -17.68 -9.40
N GLY A 271 -20.53 -18.99 -9.11
CA GLY A 271 -20.18 -19.55 -7.81
C GLY A 271 -18.69 -19.38 -7.46
N SER A 272 -17.80 -19.75 -8.39
CA SER A 272 -16.35 -19.52 -8.29
C SER A 272 -16.05 -18.02 -8.07
N LYS A 273 -16.66 -17.13 -8.87
CA LYS A 273 -16.53 -15.67 -8.73
C LYS A 273 -16.97 -15.18 -7.36
N LEU A 274 -18.13 -15.62 -6.87
CA LEU A 274 -18.66 -15.25 -5.56
C LEU A 274 -17.74 -15.72 -4.42
N PHE A 275 -17.32 -16.98 -4.44
CA PHE A 275 -16.42 -17.55 -3.42
C PHE A 275 -15.08 -16.80 -3.37
N MET A 276 -14.45 -16.60 -4.53
CA MET A 276 -13.17 -15.92 -4.65
C MET A 276 -13.27 -14.44 -4.20
N ARG A 277 -14.35 -13.72 -4.54
CA ARG A 277 -14.56 -12.35 -4.02
C ARG A 277 -14.75 -12.36 -2.49
N ALA A 278 -15.40 -13.37 -1.94
CA ALA A 278 -15.62 -13.51 -0.50
C ALA A 278 -14.32 -13.82 0.28
N THR A 279 -13.40 -14.64 -0.24
CA THR A 279 -12.13 -14.93 0.45
C THR A 279 -11.26 -13.66 0.61
N VAL A 280 -11.22 -12.79 -0.40
CA VAL A 280 -10.52 -11.47 -0.30
C VAL A 280 -11.15 -10.62 0.80
N LEU A 281 -12.50 -10.52 0.84
CA LEU A 281 -13.21 -9.72 1.83
C LEU A 281 -13.08 -10.24 3.26
N VAL A 282 -13.14 -11.57 3.45
CA VAL A 282 -12.94 -12.20 4.77
C VAL A 282 -11.53 -11.96 5.29
N LEU A 283 -10.50 -12.05 4.43
CA LEU A 283 -9.12 -11.81 4.85
C LEU A 283 -8.83 -10.31 5.14
N ASP A 284 -9.44 -9.37 4.41
CA ASP A 284 -9.42 -7.94 4.75
C ASP A 284 -10.12 -7.65 6.09
N LEU A 285 -11.28 -8.27 6.35
CA LEU A 285 -12.03 -8.16 7.60
C LEU A 285 -11.27 -8.72 8.81
N LEU A 286 -10.51 -9.81 8.63
CA LEU A 286 -9.75 -10.47 9.69
C LEU A 286 -8.38 -9.80 9.95
N ILE A 287 -7.71 -9.29 8.91
CA ILE A 287 -6.33 -8.82 8.99
C ILE A 287 -6.22 -7.29 8.86
N TYR A 288 -6.76 -6.71 7.78
CA TYR A 288 -6.52 -5.30 7.47
C TYR A 288 -7.36 -4.34 8.32
N ILE A 289 -8.66 -4.60 8.45
CA ILE A 289 -9.57 -3.74 9.23
C ILE A 289 -9.18 -3.67 10.73
N PRO A 290 -8.81 -4.77 11.41
CA PRO A 290 -8.33 -4.70 12.79
C PRO A 290 -6.95 -4.06 12.92
N ALA A 291 -6.09 -4.16 11.90
CA ALA A 291 -4.82 -3.42 11.85
C ALA A 291 -5.04 -1.89 11.73
N LEU A 292 -6.02 -1.45 10.91
CA LEU A 292 -6.44 -0.04 10.84
C LEU A 292 -7.03 0.45 12.16
N TYR A 293 -7.92 -0.34 12.79
CA TYR A 293 -8.54 0.04 14.06
C TYR A 293 -7.50 0.13 15.20
N THR A 294 -6.58 -0.83 15.28
CA THR A 294 -5.49 -0.80 16.27
C THR A 294 -4.50 0.33 15.99
N PHE A 295 -4.24 0.69 14.73
CA PHE A 295 -3.43 1.86 14.38
C PHE A 295 -4.07 3.15 14.91
N VAL A 296 -5.35 3.38 14.60
CA VAL A 296 -6.10 4.55 15.07
C VAL A 296 -6.17 4.61 16.60
N CYS A 297 -6.23 3.47 17.29
CA CYS A 297 -6.23 3.43 18.76
C CYS A 297 -4.84 3.63 19.39
N ALA A 298 -3.77 3.10 18.80
CA ALA A 298 -2.41 3.20 19.31
C ALA A 298 -1.76 4.54 18.95
N TRP A 299 -1.73 4.87 17.66
CA TRP A 299 -1.06 6.08 17.14
C TRP A 299 -1.91 7.33 17.36
N GLN A 300 -3.24 7.28 17.13
CA GLN A 300 -4.10 8.45 17.33
C GLN A 300 -4.83 8.45 18.69
N GLY A 301 -4.44 7.60 19.64
CA GLY A 301 -5.13 7.41 20.92
C GLY A 301 -5.32 8.68 21.76
N THR A 302 -4.39 9.63 21.67
CA THR A 302 -4.40 10.94 22.34
C THR A 302 -5.34 11.97 21.68
N ARG A 303 -5.76 11.76 20.43
CA ARG A 303 -6.71 12.64 19.72
C ARG A 303 -8.13 12.30 20.14
N SER A 304 -9.02 13.29 20.16
CA SER A 304 -10.43 13.08 20.52
C SER A 304 -11.11 12.02 19.64
N SER A 305 -12.03 11.24 20.20
CA SER A 305 -12.72 10.14 19.48
C SER A 305 -13.32 10.60 18.14
N ARG A 306 -13.80 11.85 18.03
CA ARG A 306 -14.25 12.44 16.74
C ARG A 306 -13.14 12.47 15.68
N LYS A 307 -11.91 12.89 16.02
CA LYS A 307 -10.77 12.87 15.10
C LYS A 307 -10.40 11.43 14.72
N ARG A 308 -10.32 10.52 15.71
CA ARG A 308 -10.00 9.10 15.48
C ARG A 308 -11.00 8.42 14.54
N HIS A 309 -12.31 8.64 14.72
CA HIS A 309 -13.34 8.00 13.91
C HIS A 309 -13.35 8.56 12.46
N ALA A 310 -13.02 9.83 12.27
CA ALA A 310 -12.80 10.40 10.94
C ALA A 310 -11.59 9.76 10.25
N ALA A 311 -10.45 9.67 10.94
CA ALA A 311 -9.24 9.02 10.42
C ALA A 311 -9.48 7.54 10.03
N LEU A 312 -10.25 6.80 10.82
CA LEU A 312 -10.63 5.42 10.50
C LEU A 312 -11.46 5.36 9.20
N LEU A 313 -12.38 6.30 8.97
CA LEU A 313 -13.12 6.40 7.71
C LEU A 313 -12.20 6.74 6.54
N THR A 314 -11.29 7.72 6.69
CA THR A 314 -10.29 8.06 5.67
C THR A 314 -9.49 6.83 5.20
N LEU A 315 -9.12 5.96 6.15
CA LEU A 315 -8.33 4.74 5.92
C LEU A 315 -9.17 3.58 5.36
N LEU A 316 -10.38 3.33 5.88
CA LEU A 316 -11.28 2.25 5.46
C LEU A 316 -11.78 2.38 4.01
N PHE A 317 -11.66 3.58 3.43
CA PHE A 317 -12.07 3.89 2.06
C PHE A 317 -10.89 4.21 1.12
N HIS A 318 -9.65 3.88 1.50
CA HIS A 318 -8.43 4.08 0.70
C HIS A 318 -8.57 3.54 -0.75
N PRO A 319 -8.73 4.40 -1.77
CA PRO A 319 -9.33 3.99 -3.04
C PRO A 319 -8.43 3.09 -3.87
N ALA A 320 -7.11 3.29 -3.82
CA ALA A 320 -6.16 2.50 -4.59
C ALA A 320 -6.18 1.01 -4.18
N LEU A 321 -6.14 0.73 -2.87
CA LEU A 321 -6.21 -0.65 -2.37
C LEU A 321 -7.57 -1.29 -2.67
N LEU A 322 -8.65 -0.53 -2.50
CA LEU A 322 -10.01 -1.04 -2.72
C LEU A 322 -10.26 -1.44 -4.18
N LEU A 323 -9.74 -0.68 -5.14
CA LEU A 323 -9.87 -1.00 -6.57
C LEU A 323 -9.02 -2.21 -6.98
N ILE A 324 -7.84 -2.39 -6.40
CA ILE A 324 -6.96 -3.51 -6.76
C ILE A 324 -7.37 -4.82 -6.08
N ASP A 325 -7.65 -4.81 -4.78
CA ASP A 325 -8.01 -6.06 -4.08
C ASP A 325 -9.41 -6.55 -4.48
N PHE A 326 -10.44 -5.69 -4.41
CA PHE A 326 -11.83 -6.09 -4.65
C PHE A 326 -12.29 -5.96 -6.11
N GLY A 327 -11.59 -5.17 -6.93
CA GLY A 327 -11.86 -5.02 -8.37
C GLY A 327 -10.95 -5.90 -9.22
N HIS A 328 -9.66 -5.54 -9.31
CA HIS A 328 -8.67 -6.26 -10.12
C HIS A 328 -8.48 -7.74 -9.69
N PHE A 329 -8.72 -8.04 -8.41
CA PHE A 329 -8.57 -9.32 -7.73
C PHE A 329 -7.16 -9.58 -7.19
N GLN A 330 -6.92 -9.18 -5.94
CA GLN A 330 -5.64 -9.36 -5.25
C GLN A 330 -5.81 -9.43 -3.71
N TYR A 331 -4.78 -9.93 -3.02
CA TYR A 331 -4.72 -10.04 -1.56
C TYR A 331 -3.68 -9.10 -0.93
N ASN A 332 -3.57 -7.83 -1.36
CA ASN A 332 -2.54 -6.92 -0.83
C ASN A 332 -2.85 -6.46 0.61
N SER A 333 -4.14 -6.35 0.95
CA SER A 333 -4.68 -6.06 2.28
C SER A 333 -4.09 -6.93 3.40
N VAL A 334 -3.83 -8.22 3.13
CA VAL A 334 -3.21 -9.14 4.11
C VAL A 334 -1.77 -8.72 4.42
N MET A 335 -0.93 -8.54 3.40
CA MET A 335 0.45 -8.04 3.53
C MET A 335 0.48 -6.66 4.23
N LEU A 336 -0.32 -5.71 3.74
CA LEU A 336 -0.37 -4.34 4.28
C LEU A 336 -0.87 -4.33 5.73
N GLY A 337 -1.81 -5.22 6.09
CA GLY A 337 -2.33 -5.40 7.44
C GLY A 337 -1.32 -6.04 8.39
N LEU A 338 -0.58 -7.05 7.95
CA LEU A 338 0.52 -7.64 8.73
C LEU A 338 1.65 -6.63 8.97
N THR A 339 2.02 -5.84 7.96
CA THR A 339 2.96 -4.71 8.13
C THR A 339 2.42 -3.67 9.12
N LEU A 340 1.14 -3.31 9.04
CA LEU A 340 0.54 -2.32 9.93
C LEU A 340 0.43 -2.83 11.37
N PHE A 341 0.09 -4.11 11.57
CA PHE A 341 0.17 -4.75 12.88
C PHE A 341 1.60 -4.73 13.44
N ALA A 342 2.62 -4.95 12.62
CA ALA A 342 4.02 -4.83 13.04
C ALA A 342 4.35 -3.41 13.54
N ILE A 343 3.95 -2.39 12.77
CA ILE A 343 4.11 -0.97 13.12
C ILE A 343 3.35 -0.63 14.42
N ASN A 344 2.16 -1.19 14.63
CA ASN A 344 1.38 -1.03 15.87
C ASN A 344 2.05 -1.72 17.07
N ALA A 345 2.65 -2.90 16.87
CA ALA A 345 3.39 -3.61 17.91
C ALA A 345 4.67 -2.84 18.32
N PHE A 346 5.42 -2.26 17.36
CA PHE A 346 6.56 -1.39 17.66
C PHE A 346 6.15 -0.16 18.48
N ALA A 347 5.04 0.49 18.12
CA ALA A 347 4.48 1.63 18.86
C ALA A 347 4.00 1.26 20.28
N ALA A 348 3.53 0.02 20.48
CA ALA A 348 3.18 -0.53 21.79
C ALA A 348 4.39 -1.04 22.60
N GLY A 349 5.60 -1.05 22.03
CA GLY A 349 6.81 -1.60 22.67
C GLY A 349 6.97 -3.11 22.57
N HIS A 350 6.10 -3.81 21.85
CA HIS A 350 6.12 -5.27 21.66
C HIS A 350 7.01 -5.67 20.47
N ASP A 351 8.29 -5.30 20.51
CA ASP A 351 9.19 -5.38 19.35
C ASP A 351 9.33 -6.78 18.74
N LEU A 352 9.36 -7.83 19.57
CA LEU A 352 9.45 -9.21 19.09
C LEU A 352 8.19 -9.65 18.34
N LEU A 353 7.01 -9.25 18.82
CA LEU A 353 5.75 -9.50 18.13
C LEU A 353 5.71 -8.72 16.80
N GLY A 354 6.17 -7.47 16.79
CA GLY A 354 6.29 -6.68 15.56
C GLY A 354 7.25 -7.31 14.54
N ALA A 355 8.37 -7.88 15.01
CA ALA A 355 9.30 -8.61 14.15
C ALA A 355 8.65 -9.87 13.54
N ILE A 356 7.90 -10.67 14.31
CA ILE A 356 7.14 -11.82 13.79
C ILE A 356 6.12 -11.37 12.74
N LEU A 357 5.33 -10.33 13.05
CA LEU A 357 4.30 -9.80 12.14
C LEU A 357 4.89 -9.27 10.83
N PHE A 358 6.07 -8.64 10.88
CA PHE A 358 6.76 -8.21 9.66
C PHE A 358 7.35 -9.39 8.87
N VAL A 359 7.88 -10.43 9.54
CA VAL A 359 8.28 -11.69 8.88
C VAL A 359 7.07 -12.37 8.21
N LEU A 360 5.90 -12.39 8.85
CA LEU A 360 4.66 -12.89 8.23
C LEU A 360 4.25 -12.05 7.02
N SER A 361 4.37 -10.72 7.07
CA SER A 361 4.12 -9.84 5.91
C SER A 361 5.04 -10.15 4.72
N LEU A 362 6.34 -10.24 4.98
CA LEU A 362 7.36 -10.67 4.01
C LEU A 362 7.07 -12.07 3.45
N GLY A 363 6.59 -12.97 4.30
CA GLY A 363 6.19 -14.33 3.95
C GLY A 363 4.89 -14.43 3.14
N PHE A 364 4.06 -13.38 3.15
CA PHE A 364 2.85 -13.32 2.34
C PHE A 364 3.17 -12.78 0.94
N LYS A 365 3.85 -11.63 0.85
CA LYS A 365 4.27 -10.99 -0.41
C LYS A 365 5.63 -10.33 -0.21
N GLN A 366 6.59 -10.71 -1.05
CA GLN A 366 7.98 -10.21 -1.00
C GLN A 366 8.11 -8.68 -1.19
N MET A 367 7.09 -8.02 -1.76
CA MET A 367 7.04 -6.56 -1.91
C MET A 367 7.06 -5.80 -0.57
N ALA A 368 6.74 -6.46 0.55
CA ALA A 368 6.94 -5.89 1.88
C ALA A 368 8.43 -5.60 2.22
N LEU A 369 9.39 -6.14 1.46
CA LEU A 369 10.82 -5.79 1.56
C LEU A 369 11.09 -4.30 1.35
N TYR A 370 10.20 -3.59 0.63
CA TYR A 370 10.32 -2.14 0.43
C TYR A 370 10.29 -1.35 1.75
N TYR A 371 9.73 -1.94 2.81
CA TYR A 371 9.74 -1.39 4.18
C TYR A 371 10.92 -1.86 5.03
N ALA A 372 11.66 -2.90 4.60
CA ALA A 372 12.67 -3.56 5.43
C ALA A 372 13.84 -2.64 5.85
N PRO A 373 14.36 -1.72 5.00
CA PRO A 373 15.38 -0.77 5.44
C PRO A 373 14.87 0.17 6.54
N ALA A 374 13.62 0.66 6.46
CA ALA A 374 13.03 1.52 7.48
C ALA A 374 12.81 0.77 8.82
N ILE A 375 12.19 -0.42 8.77
CA ILE A 375 11.91 -1.22 9.98
C ILE A 375 13.20 -1.73 10.62
N GLY A 376 14.16 -2.21 9.82
CA GLY A 376 15.48 -2.62 10.29
C GLY A 376 16.25 -1.47 10.94
N SER A 377 16.30 -0.30 10.30
CA SER A 377 16.98 0.89 10.85
C SER A 377 16.30 1.45 12.10
N TYR A 378 14.96 1.36 12.19
CA TYR A 378 14.22 1.70 13.40
C TYR A 378 14.58 0.76 14.56
N LEU A 379 14.59 -0.55 14.32
CA LEU A 379 14.94 -1.54 15.35
C LEU A 379 16.42 -1.45 15.77
N ILE A 380 17.34 -1.20 14.84
CA ILE A 380 18.75 -0.94 15.13
C ILE A 380 18.91 0.37 15.93
N GLY A 381 18.27 1.46 15.49
CA GLY A 381 18.27 2.75 16.21
C GLY A 381 17.69 2.64 17.62
N LYS A 382 16.66 1.79 17.81
CA LYS A 382 16.10 1.43 19.11
C LYS A 382 17.08 0.63 19.98
N CYS A 383 17.82 -0.32 19.40
CA CYS A 383 18.86 -1.04 20.12
C CYS A 383 19.99 -0.10 20.57
N ILE A 384 20.41 0.84 19.72
CA ILE A 384 21.40 1.88 20.07
C ILE A 384 20.87 2.75 21.22
N TYR A 385 19.66 3.30 21.10
CA TYR A 385 19.03 4.14 22.14
C TYR A 385 18.90 3.46 23.53
N LEU A 386 18.82 2.13 23.57
CA LEU A 386 18.77 1.37 24.82
C LEU A 386 20.15 1.17 25.49
N GLY A 387 21.24 1.58 24.85
CA GLY A 387 22.61 1.42 25.34
C GLY A 387 23.13 -0.02 25.21
N PRO A 388 24.42 -0.28 25.49
CA PRO A 388 25.08 -1.54 25.12
C PRO A 388 24.43 -2.79 25.72
N ILE A 389 24.04 -2.78 27.00
CA ILE A 389 23.50 -3.97 27.70
C ILE A 389 22.08 -4.31 27.23
N HIS A 390 21.16 -3.35 27.30
CA HIS A 390 19.75 -3.58 26.93
C HIS A 390 19.57 -3.64 25.42
N GLY A 391 20.36 -2.88 24.67
CA GLY A 391 20.39 -2.87 23.21
C GLY A 391 20.85 -4.19 22.60
N THR A 392 22.01 -4.72 23.02
CA THR A 392 22.47 -6.03 22.53
C THR A 392 21.52 -7.16 22.92
N ARG A 393 20.96 -7.13 24.14
CA ARG A 393 19.94 -8.09 24.57
C ARG A 393 18.66 -8.01 23.72
N LEU A 394 18.23 -6.82 23.29
CA LEU A 394 17.11 -6.68 22.36
C LEU A 394 17.48 -7.18 20.96
N PHE A 395 18.65 -6.79 20.44
CA PHE A 395 19.16 -7.20 19.13
C PHE A 395 19.25 -8.72 18.98
N LEU A 396 19.86 -9.41 19.95
CA LEU A 396 19.98 -10.87 19.96
C LEU A 396 18.60 -11.56 20.01
N ARG A 397 17.66 -11.03 20.82
CA ARG A 397 16.29 -11.54 20.86
C ARG A 397 15.54 -11.31 19.55
N LEU A 398 15.72 -10.16 18.90
CA LEU A 398 15.14 -9.87 17.59
C LEU A 398 15.69 -10.83 16.53
N ALA A 399 17.01 -10.98 16.44
CA ALA A 399 17.66 -11.88 15.48
C ALA A 399 17.23 -13.34 15.65
N LEU A 400 17.15 -13.83 16.90
CA LEU A 400 16.62 -15.17 17.18
C LEU A 400 15.14 -15.30 16.77
N THR A 401 14.33 -14.27 17.08
CA THR A 401 12.89 -14.28 16.79
C THR A 401 12.60 -14.26 15.29
N THR A 402 13.29 -13.42 14.51
CA THR A 402 13.10 -13.36 13.04
C THR A 402 13.60 -14.62 12.37
N THR A 403 14.76 -15.15 12.78
CA THR A 403 15.31 -16.41 12.27
C THR A 403 14.33 -17.56 12.54
N LEU A 404 13.82 -17.68 13.77
CA LEU A 404 12.86 -18.74 14.13
C LEU A 404 11.54 -18.59 13.36
N ALA A 405 11.03 -17.37 13.17
CA ALA A 405 9.81 -17.13 12.38
C ALA A 405 9.97 -17.55 10.90
N PHE A 406 11.12 -17.28 10.28
CA PHE A 406 11.43 -17.77 8.94
C PHE A 406 11.60 -19.29 8.90
N VAL A 407 12.33 -19.89 9.86
CA VAL A 407 12.53 -21.34 9.92
C VAL A 407 11.20 -22.09 10.09
N ILE A 408 10.29 -21.61 10.93
CA ILE A 408 8.94 -22.18 11.08
C ILE A 408 8.14 -22.06 9.78
N MET A 409 8.17 -20.89 9.12
CA MET A 409 7.44 -20.66 7.87
C MET A 409 7.95 -21.54 6.71
N PHE A 410 9.25 -21.77 6.62
CA PHE A 410 9.88 -22.60 5.60
C PHE A 410 10.07 -24.06 6.04
N ALA A 411 9.58 -24.47 7.22
CA ALA A 411 9.82 -25.80 7.77
C ALA A 411 9.49 -26.98 6.82
N PRO A 412 8.38 -26.98 6.04
CA PRO A 412 8.09 -28.06 5.08
C PRO A 412 9.15 -28.20 3.96
N PHE A 413 9.93 -27.16 3.70
CA PHE A 413 10.99 -27.09 2.69
C PHE A 413 12.40 -27.30 3.30
N LEU A 414 12.48 -27.66 4.58
CA LEU A 414 13.70 -27.84 5.36
C LEU A 414 13.77 -29.24 6.01
N PRO A 415 14.96 -29.73 6.39
CA PRO A 415 15.08 -30.96 7.17
C PRO A 415 14.37 -30.82 8.54
N PRO A 416 13.70 -31.86 9.05
CA PRO A 416 13.62 -33.23 8.51
C PRO A 416 12.53 -33.45 7.44
N PHE A 417 11.70 -32.44 7.12
CA PHE A 417 10.52 -32.60 6.26
C PHE A 417 10.86 -32.70 4.77
N SER A 418 11.87 -31.95 4.31
CA SER A 418 12.41 -32.01 2.94
C SER A 418 13.94 -31.93 2.94
N PRO A 419 14.62 -32.44 1.91
CA PRO A 419 16.04 -32.15 1.68
C PRO A 419 16.30 -30.64 1.55
N LEU A 420 17.48 -30.18 2.00
CA LEU A 420 17.83 -28.75 1.99
C LEU A 420 17.85 -28.14 0.57
N SER A 421 18.00 -28.95 -0.49
CA SER A 421 17.88 -28.50 -1.88
C SER A 421 16.48 -27.99 -2.24
N THR A 422 15.43 -28.46 -1.57
CA THR A 422 14.04 -28.10 -1.89
C THR A 422 13.74 -26.62 -1.61
N ILE A 423 14.46 -25.96 -0.70
CA ILE A 423 14.27 -24.52 -0.43
C ILE A 423 14.71 -23.61 -1.60
N ALA A 424 15.53 -24.12 -2.54
CA ALA A 424 15.93 -23.35 -3.71
C ALA A 424 14.75 -23.00 -4.64
N ALA A 425 13.74 -23.88 -4.74
CA ALA A 425 12.56 -23.66 -5.56
C ALA A 425 11.74 -22.43 -5.14
N PRO A 426 11.25 -22.29 -3.88
CA PRO A 426 10.57 -21.07 -3.47
C PRO A 426 11.47 -19.84 -3.58
N ILE A 427 12.74 -19.90 -3.15
CA ILE A 427 13.63 -18.73 -3.20
C ILE A 427 13.79 -18.19 -4.63
N THR A 428 13.95 -19.07 -5.63
CA THR A 428 14.11 -18.66 -7.03
C THR A 428 12.81 -18.21 -7.72
N ARG A 429 11.64 -18.71 -7.30
CA ARG A 429 10.34 -18.17 -7.75
C ARG A 429 10.02 -16.81 -7.12
N ILE A 430 10.33 -16.63 -5.84
CA ILE A 430 10.10 -15.37 -5.11
C ILE A 430 10.98 -14.24 -5.68
N PHE A 431 12.23 -14.55 -6.07
CA PHE A 431 13.19 -13.60 -6.63
C PHE A 431 13.67 -14.06 -8.03
N PRO A 432 12.88 -13.81 -9.09
CA PRO A 432 13.22 -14.22 -10.45
C PRO A 432 14.27 -13.29 -11.07
N PHE A 433 15.54 -13.50 -10.75
CA PHE A 433 16.71 -12.69 -11.17
C PHE A 433 16.99 -12.64 -12.69
N GLY A 434 16.08 -13.13 -13.55
CA GLY A 434 16.26 -13.29 -15.00
C GLY A 434 15.13 -12.73 -15.87
N ARG A 435 14.27 -11.84 -15.35
CA ARG A 435 13.31 -11.08 -16.19
C ARG A 435 13.97 -9.82 -16.79
N GLY A 436 13.47 -9.34 -17.93
CA GLY A 436 14.09 -8.24 -18.69
C GLY A 436 13.93 -6.86 -18.05
N LEU A 437 14.58 -5.86 -18.65
CA LEU A 437 14.41 -4.45 -18.29
C LEU A 437 13.00 -3.96 -18.64
N PHE A 438 12.32 -3.23 -17.73
CA PHE A 438 10.96 -2.66 -17.85
C PHE A 438 10.12 -3.07 -19.09
N GLU A 439 9.21 -4.01 -18.90
CA GLU A 439 8.22 -4.42 -19.90
C GLU A 439 6.94 -3.56 -19.78
N ASP A 440 6.44 -3.37 -18.56
CA ASP A 440 5.26 -2.55 -18.22
C ASP A 440 5.53 -1.03 -18.27
N LYS A 441 4.46 -0.25 -18.53
CA LYS A 441 4.50 1.23 -18.56
C LYS A 441 4.31 1.85 -17.17
N VAL A 442 5.22 1.56 -16.25
CA VAL A 442 5.10 1.98 -14.84
C VAL A 442 5.56 3.42 -14.63
N ALA A 443 4.92 4.14 -13.71
CA ALA A 443 5.26 5.51 -13.30
C ALA A 443 6.55 5.63 -12.46
N ASN A 444 7.64 5.00 -12.93
CA ASN A 444 8.96 5.00 -12.30
C ASN A 444 9.99 5.85 -13.08
N PHE A 445 11.17 6.06 -12.50
CA PHE A 445 12.24 6.87 -13.09
C PHE A 445 12.68 6.33 -14.47
N TRP A 446 12.75 5.01 -14.61
CA TRP A 446 13.23 4.35 -15.82
C TRP A 446 12.29 4.55 -17.01
N CYS A 447 10.99 4.28 -16.86
CA CYS A 447 10.04 4.46 -17.95
C CYS A 447 9.88 5.94 -18.33
N PHE A 448 9.85 6.84 -17.33
CA PHE A 448 9.82 8.29 -17.53
C PHE A 448 11.01 8.78 -18.35
N THR A 449 12.24 8.47 -17.92
CA THR A 449 13.45 8.91 -18.63
C THR A 449 13.70 8.16 -19.94
N ASN A 450 13.21 6.94 -20.12
CA ASN A 450 13.31 6.18 -21.37
C ASN A 450 12.59 6.85 -22.56
N VAL A 451 11.67 7.80 -22.32
CA VAL A 451 11.11 8.64 -23.38
C VAL A 451 12.21 9.43 -24.11
N LEU A 452 13.25 9.86 -23.40
CA LEU A 452 14.39 10.62 -23.94
C LEU A 452 15.66 9.76 -24.08
N VAL A 453 16.07 9.08 -23.01
CA VAL A 453 17.41 8.47 -22.84
C VAL A 453 17.54 7.07 -23.47
N LYS A 454 16.42 6.40 -23.82
CA LYS A 454 16.41 5.10 -24.51
C LYS A 454 17.33 4.04 -23.88
N TRP A 455 17.21 3.82 -22.56
CA TRP A 455 18.08 2.92 -21.79
C TRP A 455 18.25 1.52 -22.41
N LYS A 456 17.19 0.93 -22.98
CA LYS A 456 17.24 -0.35 -23.71
C LYS A 456 18.24 -0.35 -24.87
N GLN A 457 18.36 0.76 -25.60
CA GLN A 457 19.29 0.90 -26.73
C GLN A 457 20.72 1.20 -26.25
N MET A 458 20.88 2.05 -25.23
CA MET A 458 22.20 2.38 -24.66
C MET A 458 22.87 1.20 -23.95
N PHE A 459 22.09 0.29 -23.35
CA PHE A 459 22.58 -0.81 -22.51
C PHE A 459 22.22 -2.21 -23.04
N ALA A 460 21.86 -2.35 -24.32
CA ALA A 460 21.43 -3.63 -24.93
C ALA A 460 22.40 -4.80 -24.67
N SER A 461 23.70 -4.55 -24.71
CA SER A 461 24.75 -5.57 -24.44
C SER A 461 25.24 -5.58 -22.98
N ARG A 462 24.58 -4.85 -22.08
CA ARG A 462 25.09 -4.47 -20.74
C ARG A 462 24.01 -4.35 -19.66
N GLU A 463 22.89 -5.08 -19.76
CA GLU A 463 21.77 -4.99 -18.81
C GLU A 463 22.20 -5.18 -17.33
N GLY A 464 23.16 -6.07 -17.07
CA GLY A 464 23.74 -6.28 -15.73
C GLY A 464 24.45 -5.05 -15.13
N ILE A 465 24.79 -4.03 -15.92
CA ILE A 465 25.21 -2.72 -15.39
C ILE A 465 23.98 -1.95 -14.90
N LEU A 466 22.89 -1.94 -15.67
CA LEU A 466 21.69 -1.20 -15.34
C LEU A 466 20.94 -1.79 -14.13
N ILE A 467 20.99 -3.11 -13.93
CA ILE A 467 20.57 -3.76 -12.66
C ILE A 467 21.39 -3.25 -11.47
N LYS A 468 22.71 -3.12 -11.62
CA LYS A 468 23.60 -2.59 -10.56
C LYS A 468 23.35 -1.10 -10.30
N THR A 469 23.16 -0.30 -11.35
CA THR A 469 22.84 1.14 -11.24
C THR A 469 21.49 1.38 -10.57
N SER A 470 20.45 0.61 -10.93
CA SER A 470 19.13 0.71 -10.28
C SER A 470 19.15 0.25 -8.82
N THR A 471 19.90 -0.80 -8.49
CA THR A 471 20.17 -1.21 -7.10
C THR A 471 20.87 -0.07 -6.34
N GLY A 472 21.89 0.55 -6.93
CA GLY A 472 22.62 1.68 -6.35
C GLY A 472 21.75 2.93 -6.13
N LEU A 473 20.96 3.34 -7.13
CA LEU A 473 20.04 4.48 -7.03
C LEU A 473 18.92 4.23 -6.01
N THR A 474 18.42 2.99 -5.91
CA THR A 474 17.45 2.60 -4.87
C THR A 474 18.09 2.70 -3.48
N ALA A 475 19.31 2.16 -3.29
CA ALA A 475 20.02 2.26 -2.02
C ALA A 475 20.31 3.71 -1.60
N LEU A 476 20.79 4.54 -2.53
CA LEU A 476 21.01 5.97 -2.30
C LEU A 476 19.69 6.70 -2.01
N GLY A 477 18.60 6.33 -2.69
CA GLY A 477 17.31 6.99 -2.54
C GLY A 477 16.58 6.70 -1.22
N PHE A 478 16.90 5.59 -0.55
CA PHE A 478 16.41 5.31 0.81
C PHE A 478 17.42 5.63 1.93
N LEU A 479 18.69 5.88 1.59
CA LEU A 479 19.76 6.17 2.56
C LEU A 479 19.42 7.31 3.56
N PRO A 480 18.75 8.42 3.18
CA PRO A 480 18.39 9.48 4.13
C PRO A 480 17.48 9.00 5.28
N ALA A 481 16.57 8.07 5.01
CA ALA A 481 15.67 7.51 6.02
C ALA A 481 16.38 6.54 6.97
N VAL A 482 17.26 5.69 6.43
CA VAL A 482 18.17 4.81 7.19
C VAL A 482 19.05 5.65 8.13
N ALA A 483 19.68 6.69 7.59
CA ALA A 483 20.52 7.62 8.34
C ALA A 483 19.73 8.35 9.45
N ALA A 484 18.55 8.91 9.14
CA ALA A 484 17.75 9.65 10.11
C ALA A 484 17.33 8.79 11.33
N LEU A 485 16.99 7.52 11.11
CA LEU A 485 16.63 6.59 12.19
C LEU A 485 17.83 6.18 13.05
N ILE A 486 18.97 5.85 12.42
CA ILE A 486 20.17 5.39 13.14
C ILE A 486 20.84 6.55 13.89
N PHE A 487 21.05 7.70 13.24
CA PHE A 487 21.62 8.88 13.90
C PHE A 487 20.68 9.48 14.95
N GLY A 488 19.36 9.39 14.75
CA GLY A 488 18.38 9.77 15.77
C GLY A 488 18.47 8.88 17.02
N GLY A 489 18.63 7.56 16.85
CA GLY A 489 18.85 6.63 17.96
C GLY A 489 20.14 6.91 18.72
N TYR A 490 21.23 7.19 18.00
CA TYR A 490 22.53 7.53 18.58
C TYR A 490 22.53 8.87 19.32
N LYS A 491 22.02 9.95 18.70
CA LYS A 491 22.03 11.28 19.34
C LYS A 491 21.09 11.36 20.55
N THR A 492 19.93 10.68 20.52
CA THR A 492 19.06 10.57 21.70
C THR A 492 19.62 9.67 22.80
N GLN A 493 20.50 8.71 22.48
CA GLN A 493 21.28 7.99 23.50
C GLN A 493 22.25 8.94 24.22
N LEU A 494 23.08 9.68 23.47
CA LEU A 494 24.04 10.63 24.04
C LEU A 494 23.39 11.70 24.93
N GLN A 495 22.19 12.18 24.56
CA GLN A 495 21.42 13.12 25.38
C GLN A 495 20.94 12.52 26.70
N LYS A 496 20.48 11.26 26.66
CA LYS A 496 20.06 10.51 27.85
C LYS A 496 21.24 10.21 28.78
N ASP A 497 22.38 9.83 28.22
CA ASP A 497 23.58 9.53 29.02
C ASP A 497 24.12 10.81 29.69
N ALA A 498 24.20 11.94 28.97
CA ALA A 498 24.55 13.24 29.55
C ALA A 498 23.55 13.77 30.60
N GLN A 499 22.26 13.39 30.50
CA GLN A 499 21.26 13.70 31.53
C GLN A 499 21.45 12.85 32.80
N ASN A 500 21.91 11.60 32.67
CA ASN A 500 22.28 10.76 33.81
C ASN A 500 23.59 11.22 34.46
N ASP A 501 24.57 11.71 33.69
CA ASP A 501 25.83 12.23 34.24
C ASP A 501 25.66 13.55 35.01
N SER A 502 24.68 14.39 34.61
CA SER A 502 24.40 15.67 35.28
C SER A 502 23.48 15.53 36.49
N MET A 503 22.62 14.51 36.53
CA MET A 503 21.89 14.11 37.73
C MET A 503 22.71 13.08 38.52
N ASN A 504 23.49 13.54 39.51
CA ASN A 504 24.31 12.70 40.41
C ASN A 504 23.49 11.67 41.23
N VAL A 505 22.96 10.65 40.54
CA VAL A 505 22.11 9.59 41.05
C VAL A 505 22.91 8.30 41.02
N SER A 506 23.29 7.82 42.20
CA SER A 506 23.92 6.51 42.36
C SER A 506 23.08 5.42 41.67
N PRO A 507 23.68 4.38 41.08
CA PRO A 507 22.97 3.39 40.26
C PRO A 507 22.04 2.49 41.10
N SER A 508 20.89 3.05 41.48
CA SER A 508 19.81 2.36 42.16
C SER A 508 19.23 1.30 41.24
N MET A 509 18.98 0.10 41.78
CA MET A 509 18.36 -1.02 41.07
C MET A 509 16.83 -0.80 40.91
N ALA A 510 16.45 0.35 40.36
CA ALA A 510 15.07 0.67 40.03
C ALA A 510 14.53 -0.37 39.02
N PRO A 511 13.37 -1.01 39.29
CA PRO A 511 12.76 -1.92 38.33
C PRO A 511 12.52 -1.23 36.99
N ALA A 512 12.75 -1.95 35.89
CA ALA A 512 12.63 -1.40 34.54
C ALA A 512 11.23 -0.79 34.33
N ALA A 513 11.17 0.54 34.26
CA ALA A 513 9.93 1.29 34.09
C ALA A 513 9.20 0.85 32.81
N PRO A 514 7.85 0.85 32.80
CA PRO A 514 7.08 0.38 31.66
C PRO A 514 7.46 1.14 30.39
N SER A 515 7.68 0.40 29.30
CA SER A 515 8.36 0.88 28.10
C SER A 515 7.77 2.17 27.53
N SER A 516 8.41 3.30 27.84
CA SER A 516 8.19 4.55 27.13
C SER A 516 8.54 4.33 25.65
N PRO A 517 7.65 4.71 24.70
CA PRO A 517 7.96 4.59 23.28
C PRO A 517 9.22 5.38 22.94
N THR A 518 9.99 4.88 21.97
CA THR A 518 11.27 5.45 21.56
C THR A 518 11.10 6.84 20.96
N PRO A 519 12.02 7.80 21.22
CA PRO A 519 11.95 9.15 20.66
C PRO A 519 12.00 9.16 19.12
N ILE A 520 12.59 8.14 18.49
CA ILE A 520 12.62 7.97 17.02
C ILE A 520 11.35 7.36 16.40
N LEU A 521 10.34 6.95 17.19
CA LEU A 521 9.09 6.39 16.65
C LEU A 521 8.35 7.32 15.66
N PRO A 522 8.30 8.66 15.85
CA PRO A 522 7.67 9.58 14.89
C PRO A 522 8.33 9.58 13.50
N LEU A 523 9.60 9.17 13.37
CA LEU A 523 10.29 9.08 12.09
C LEU A 523 9.85 7.87 11.25
N LEU A 524 9.29 6.83 11.87
CA LEU A 524 9.01 5.56 11.20
C LEU A 524 8.02 5.68 10.02
N PRO A 525 6.87 6.40 10.11
CA PRO A 525 5.96 6.58 8.97
C PRO A 525 6.61 7.29 7.78
N TYR A 526 7.42 8.33 8.04
CA TYR A 526 8.14 9.05 7.00
C TYR A 526 9.25 8.19 6.37
N ALA A 527 10.02 7.46 7.18
CA ALA A 527 11.03 6.52 6.70
C ALA A 527 10.42 5.39 5.84
N LEU A 528 9.27 4.83 6.25
CA LEU A 528 8.53 3.85 5.46
C LEU A 528 8.12 4.40 4.09
N LEU A 529 7.64 5.65 4.04
CA LEU A 529 7.31 6.34 2.78
C LEU A 529 8.54 6.58 1.90
N THR A 530 9.64 7.11 2.47
CA THR A 530 10.89 7.35 1.74
C THR A 530 11.47 6.06 1.16
N CYS A 531 11.57 4.99 1.96
CA CYS A 531 12.07 3.70 1.50
C CYS A 531 11.20 3.12 0.38
N SER A 532 9.88 3.03 0.59
CA SER A 532 8.99 2.41 -0.39
C SER A 532 8.80 3.22 -1.67
N MET A 533 8.83 4.56 -1.61
CA MET A 533 8.91 5.39 -2.81
C MET A 533 10.24 5.22 -3.54
N SER A 534 11.35 5.06 -2.84
CA SER A 534 12.65 4.84 -3.47
C SER A 534 12.70 3.51 -4.24
N PHE A 535 12.18 2.42 -3.67
CA PHE A 535 12.03 1.16 -4.41
C PHE A 535 11.08 1.31 -5.61
N PHE A 536 9.92 1.97 -5.45
CA PHE A 536 8.98 2.18 -6.54
C PHE A 536 9.55 3.04 -7.68
N LEU A 537 10.33 4.06 -7.37
CA LEU A 537 10.91 4.97 -8.37
C LEU A 537 12.14 4.39 -9.07
N PHE A 538 13.03 3.71 -8.34
CA PHE A 538 14.39 3.41 -8.82
C PHE A 538 14.71 1.92 -9.02
N SER A 539 13.86 0.99 -8.59
CA SER A 539 14.05 -0.45 -8.86
C SER A 539 14.02 -0.76 -10.36
N PHE A 540 14.80 -1.76 -10.78
CA PHE A 540 14.86 -2.28 -12.15
C PHE A 540 13.49 -2.80 -12.65
N GLN A 541 12.78 -3.49 -11.75
CA GLN A 541 11.46 -4.04 -11.96
C GLN A 541 10.51 -3.54 -10.87
N VAL A 542 9.37 -3.07 -11.33
CA VAL A 542 8.26 -2.45 -10.60
C VAL A 542 7.03 -2.78 -11.45
N HIS A 543 5.86 -2.99 -10.84
CA HIS A 543 4.58 -3.10 -11.54
C HIS A 543 3.67 -1.94 -11.09
N GLU A 544 2.70 -1.55 -11.90
CA GLU A 544 1.74 -0.46 -11.61
C GLU A 544 1.13 -0.62 -10.21
N LYS A 545 0.73 -1.86 -9.87
CA LYS A 545 0.15 -2.27 -8.58
C LYS A 545 1.05 -2.04 -7.36
N THR A 546 2.37 -1.90 -7.49
CA THR A 546 3.25 -1.74 -6.31
C THR A 546 3.21 -0.33 -5.71
N ILE A 547 2.56 0.65 -6.36
CA ILE A 547 2.30 1.98 -5.77
C ILE A 547 1.49 1.90 -4.46
N LEU A 548 0.73 0.82 -4.26
CA LEU A 548 0.03 0.53 -2.99
C LEU A 548 0.96 0.51 -1.77
N VAL A 549 2.24 0.16 -1.97
CA VAL A 549 3.24 0.03 -0.91
C VAL A 549 3.62 1.40 -0.32
N PRO A 550 4.04 2.42 -1.09
CA PRO A 550 4.19 3.78 -0.58
C PRO A 550 2.87 4.52 -0.28
N LEU A 551 1.74 4.14 -0.90
CA LEU A 551 0.45 4.74 -0.55
C LEU A 551 -0.02 4.41 0.87
N LEU A 552 0.35 3.25 1.44
CA LEU A 552 0.03 2.93 2.84
C LEU A 552 0.58 3.98 3.83
N PRO A 553 1.91 4.22 3.97
CA PRO A 553 2.44 5.21 4.91
C PRO A 553 1.99 6.63 4.57
N LEU A 554 1.82 6.99 3.29
CA LEU A 554 1.26 8.30 2.91
C LEU A 554 -0.17 8.49 3.43
N THR A 555 -1.02 7.46 3.35
CA THR A 555 -2.41 7.53 3.81
C THR A 555 -2.53 7.43 5.33
N LEU A 556 -1.61 6.71 6.00
CA LEU A 556 -1.48 6.76 7.46
C LEU A 556 -1.11 8.17 7.94
N LEU A 557 -0.18 8.86 7.26
CA LEU A 557 0.17 10.27 7.53
C LEU A 557 -1.03 11.20 7.31
N LEU A 558 -1.67 11.13 6.13
CA LEU A 558 -2.89 11.87 5.78
C LEU A 558 -3.99 11.75 6.84
N SER A 559 -4.20 10.55 7.37
CA SER A 559 -5.25 10.27 8.37
C SER A 559 -5.06 11.03 9.69
N GLY A 560 -3.83 11.50 9.99
CA GLY A 560 -3.55 12.34 11.16
C GLY A 560 -3.78 13.82 10.91
N ALA A 561 -3.56 14.29 9.69
CA ALA A 561 -3.39 15.70 9.34
C ALA A 561 -4.65 16.59 9.46
N ALA A 562 -4.44 17.91 9.50
CA ALA A 562 -5.50 18.91 9.33
C ALA A 562 -5.73 19.19 7.83
N PRO A 563 -6.95 19.55 7.37
CA PRO A 563 -7.20 19.78 5.93
C PRO A 563 -6.42 20.96 5.33
N THR A 564 -5.91 21.83 6.19
CA THR A 564 -5.08 23.01 5.88
C THR A 564 -3.57 22.72 5.91
N ASP A 565 -3.17 21.47 6.14
CA ASP A 565 -1.78 21.05 6.30
C ASP A 565 -1.20 20.56 4.97
N ASP A 566 0.08 20.86 4.69
CA ASP A 566 0.84 20.28 3.59
C ASP A 566 0.79 18.74 3.61
N VAL A 567 0.79 18.12 4.80
CA VAL A 567 0.67 16.66 4.96
C VAL A 567 -0.66 16.15 4.37
N PHE A 568 -1.74 16.91 4.52
CA PHE A 568 -3.05 16.55 3.94
C PHE A 568 -3.08 16.79 2.43
N LEU A 569 -2.50 17.90 1.94
CA LEU A 569 -2.46 18.22 0.51
C LEU A 569 -1.61 17.20 -0.27
N TRP A 570 -0.42 16.83 0.22
CA TRP A 570 0.39 15.76 -0.37
C TRP A 570 -0.28 14.39 -0.27
N GLY A 571 -0.93 14.10 0.86
CA GLY A 571 -1.64 12.84 1.07
C GLY A 571 -2.83 12.65 0.12
N ALA A 572 -3.63 13.69 -0.10
CA ALA A 572 -4.74 13.68 -1.04
C ALA A 572 -4.27 13.61 -2.49
N LEU A 573 -3.31 14.46 -2.89
CA LEU A 573 -2.74 14.47 -4.23
C LEU A 573 -2.09 13.13 -4.59
N GLY A 574 -1.25 12.58 -3.71
CA GLY A 574 -0.56 11.31 -3.94
C GLY A 574 -1.50 10.13 -4.06
N ASN A 575 -2.61 10.10 -3.32
CA ASN A 575 -3.65 9.09 -3.46
C ASN A 575 -4.39 9.19 -4.81
N ASN A 576 -4.81 10.40 -5.19
CA ASN A 576 -5.50 10.62 -6.47
C ASN A 576 -4.59 10.26 -7.66
N VAL A 577 -3.32 10.68 -7.64
CA VAL A 577 -2.31 10.34 -8.65
C VAL A 577 -1.95 8.85 -8.61
N GLY A 578 -1.91 8.22 -7.43
CA GLY A 578 -1.73 6.79 -7.26
C GLY A 578 -2.83 5.98 -7.96
N VAL A 579 -4.09 6.32 -7.72
CA VAL A 579 -5.24 5.70 -8.41
C VAL A 579 -5.18 5.96 -9.93
N PHE A 580 -4.87 7.19 -10.35
CA PHE A 580 -4.71 7.53 -11.76
C PHE A 580 -3.55 6.80 -12.45
N SER A 581 -2.43 6.53 -11.76
CA SER A 581 -1.30 5.76 -12.32
C SER A 581 -1.66 4.31 -12.65
N MET A 582 -2.73 3.78 -12.04
CA MET A 582 -3.28 2.45 -12.33
C MET A 582 -4.49 2.49 -13.28
N TRP A 583 -4.82 3.66 -13.86
CA TRP A 583 -5.93 3.79 -14.82
C TRP A 583 -5.78 2.86 -16.05
N PRO A 584 -4.61 2.72 -16.71
CA PRO A 584 -4.47 1.82 -17.86
C PRO A 584 -4.84 0.37 -17.53
N LEU A 585 -4.44 -0.10 -16.34
CA LEU A 585 -4.76 -1.42 -15.81
C LEU A 585 -6.27 -1.55 -15.53
N LEU A 586 -6.82 -0.66 -14.69
CA LEU A 586 -8.24 -0.69 -14.32
C LEU A 586 -9.17 -0.54 -15.53
N LYS A 587 -8.74 0.19 -16.58
CA LYS A 587 -9.44 0.30 -17.86
C LYS A 587 -9.38 -1.01 -18.66
N LYS A 588 -8.24 -1.69 -18.70
CA LYS A 588 -8.09 -3.02 -19.33
C LYS A 588 -9.05 -4.03 -18.70
N ASP A 589 -9.22 -3.99 -17.38
CA ASP A 589 -10.08 -4.91 -16.62
C ASP A 589 -11.55 -4.46 -16.56
N GLY A 590 -11.96 -3.40 -17.26
CA GLY A 590 -13.35 -2.90 -17.31
C GLY A 590 -13.83 -2.13 -16.07
N LEU A 591 -12.96 -1.85 -15.09
CA LEU A 591 -13.29 -1.26 -13.77
C LEU A 591 -13.48 0.27 -13.78
N GLY A 592 -13.84 0.84 -14.94
CA GLY A 592 -13.90 2.30 -15.14
C GLY A 592 -14.96 3.02 -14.28
N LEU A 593 -16.11 2.37 -14.05
CA LEU A 593 -17.16 2.90 -13.18
C LEU A 593 -16.70 2.93 -11.72
N GLN A 594 -16.09 1.83 -11.25
CA GLN A 594 -15.57 1.68 -9.89
C GLN A 594 -14.46 2.71 -9.63
N TYR A 595 -13.55 2.92 -10.59
CA TYR A 595 -12.49 3.94 -10.56
C TYR A 595 -13.06 5.35 -10.30
N LEU A 596 -14.04 5.79 -11.10
CA LEU A 596 -14.68 7.10 -10.94
C LEU A 596 -15.45 7.21 -9.63
N ALA A 597 -16.25 6.18 -9.28
CA ALA A 597 -17.03 6.15 -8.06
C ALA A 597 -16.17 6.24 -6.80
N MET A 598 -15.05 5.52 -6.74
CA MET A 598 -14.13 5.54 -5.61
C MET A 598 -13.35 6.84 -5.48
N LEU A 599 -12.90 7.44 -6.60
CA LEU A 599 -12.27 8.77 -6.56
C LEU A 599 -13.24 9.84 -6.05
N LEU A 600 -14.47 9.87 -6.58
CA LEU A 600 -15.49 10.83 -6.16
C LEU A 600 -15.87 10.62 -4.69
N LEU A 601 -16.13 9.37 -4.28
CA LEU A 601 -16.48 9.02 -2.89
C LEU A 601 -15.38 9.43 -1.92
N TRP A 602 -14.12 9.05 -2.18
CA TRP A 602 -13.03 9.28 -1.23
C TRP A 602 -12.66 10.75 -1.07
N ASN A 603 -12.56 11.51 -2.17
CA ASN A 603 -12.32 12.96 -2.12
C ASN A 603 -13.45 13.68 -1.36
N ARG A 604 -14.71 13.32 -1.66
CA ARG A 604 -15.90 13.85 -0.98
C ARG A 604 -15.97 13.46 0.51
N LEU A 605 -15.39 12.31 0.88
CA LEU A 605 -15.30 11.79 2.23
C LEU A 605 -14.28 12.57 3.07
N ILE A 606 -13.05 12.76 2.58
CA ILE A 606 -12.00 13.51 3.27
C ILE A 606 -12.21 15.04 3.23
N GLY A 607 -12.97 15.54 2.25
CA GLY A 607 -13.22 16.97 2.05
C GLY A 607 -12.25 17.65 1.08
N HIS A 608 -11.45 16.89 0.35
CA HIS A 608 -10.62 17.42 -0.72
C HIS A 608 -11.51 17.70 -1.93
N ASN A 609 -11.37 18.89 -2.52
CA ASN A 609 -12.00 19.23 -3.79
C ASN A 609 -10.89 19.38 -4.85
N PRO A 610 -10.69 18.39 -5.74
CA PRO A 610 -9.65 18.44 -6.77
C PRO A 610 -9.92 19.50 -7.86
N PHE A 611 -11.13 20.07 -7.88
CA PHE A 611 -11.52 21.16 -8.78
C PHE A 611 -11.39 22.56 -8.16
N LYS A 612 -11.13 22.68 -6.84
CA LYS A 612 -10.83 23.99 -6.22
C LYS A 612 -9.38 24.34 -6.52
N LEU A 613 -9.16 25.48 -7.17
CA LEU A 613 -7.83 25.93 -7.59
C LEU A 613 -7.15 26.67 -6.42
N TYR A 614 -5.93 26.26 -6.06
CA TYR A 614 -5.22 26.75 -4.87
C TYR A 614 -3.94 27.50 -5.25
N TYR A 615 -4.02 28.82 -5.39
CA TYR A 615 -2.90 29.64 -5.86
C TYR A 615 -1.94 30.14 -4.76
N GLY A 616 -2.30 30.01 -3.48
CA GLY A 616 -1.50 30.53 -2.35
C GLY A 616 -0.39 29.60 -1.83
N TYR A 617 -0.31 28.35 -2.30
CA TYR A 617 0.58 27.32 -1.74
C TYR A 617 1.19 26.47 -2.86
N PHE A 618 2.47 26.11 -2.75
CA PHE A 618 3.16 25.28 -3.76
C PHE A 618 2.44 23.95 -4.03
N VAL A 619 2.08 23.21 -2.98
CA VAL A 619 1.37 21.92 -3.11
C VAL A 619 -0.02 22.11 -3.72
N GLY A 620 -0.69 23.23 -3.39
CA GLY A 620 -1.97 23.62 -3.97
C GLY A 620 -1.89 23.91 -5.47
N LEU A 621 -0.85 24.64 -5.90
CA LEU A 621 -0.61 24.95 -7.31
C LEU A 621 -0.28 23.68 -8.11
N VAL A 622 0.64 22.86 -7.60
CA VAL A 622 0.98 21.56 -8.22
C VAL A 622 -0.26 20.67 -8.31
N SER A 623 -1.05 20.56 -7.24
CA SER A 623 -2.31 19.81 -7.24
C SER A 623 -3.29 20.33 -8.30
N SER A 624 -3.45 21.66 -8.42
CA SER A 624 -4.35 22.30 -9.39
C SER A 624 -3.94 21.98 -10.84
N VAL A 625 -2.64 22.08 -11.15
CA VAL A 625 -2.08 21.76 -12.47
C VAL A 625 -2.22 20.27 -12.79
N VAL A 626 -1.90 19.39 -11.83
CA VAL A 626 -1.94 17.94 -12.01
C VAL A 626 -3.37 17.42 -12.21
N HIS A 627 -4.34 17.84 -11.39
CA HIS A 627 -5.73 17.43 -11.59
C HIS A 627 -6.29 17.94 -12.92
N THR A 628 -5.90 19.15 -13.36
CA THR A 628 -6.23 19.66 -14.70
C THR A 628 -5.64 18.77 -15.80
N ALA A 629 -4.36 18.39 -15.70
CA ALA A 629 -3.70 17.51 -16.67
C ALA A 629 -4.32 16.09 -16.70
N ILE A 630 -4.73 15.56 -15.55
CA ILE A 630 -5.46 14.27 -15.43
C ILE A 630 -6.81 14.34 -16.15
N ILE A 631 -7.60 15.40 -15.91
CA ILE A 631 -8.90 15.60 -16.56
C ILE A 631 -8.73 15.74 -18.08
N LEU A 632 -7.75 16.54 -18.52
CA LEU A 632 -7.43 16.70 -19.94
C LEU A 632 -6.98 15.38 -20.59
N LEU A 633 -6.19 14.53 -19.92
CA LEU A 633 -5.79 13.25 -20.48
C LEU A 633 -6.98 12.28 -20.61
N HIS A 634 -7.87 12.23 -19.61
CA HIS A 634 -9.09 11.42 -19.68
C HIS A 634 -10.02 11.87 -20.81
N LEU A 635 -10.21 13.19 -20.98
CA LEU A 635 -11.00 13.76 -22.08
C LEU A 635 -10.35 13.47 -23.45
N LEU A 636 -9.03 13.59 -23.56
CA LEU A 636 -8.30 13.28 -24.78
C LEU A 636 -8.35 11.78 -25.13
N GLU A 637 -8.23 10.89 -24.14
CA GLU A 637 -8.32 9.44 -24.35
C GLU A 637 -9.75 8.98 -24.68
N PHE A 638 -10.77 9.71 -24.22
CA PHE A 638 -12.16 9.48 -24.61
C PHE A 638 -12.47 9.98 -26.03
N ALA A 639 -11.94 11.15 -26.41
CA ALA A 639 -12.24 11.79 -27.69
C ALA A 639 -11.34 11.37 -28.86
N VAL A 640 -10.11 10.89 -28.61
CA VAL A 640 -9.09 10.66 -29.65
C VAL A 640 -8.48 9.27 -29.52
N THR A 641 -8.60 8.46 -30.57
CA THR A 641 -7.88 7.18 -30.68
C THR A 641 -6.37 7.41 -30.81
N PRO A 642 -5.50 6.62 -30.14
CA PRO A 642 -4.06 6.81 -30.24
C PRO A 642 -3.57 6.64 -31.70
N PRO A 643 -2.71 7.51 -32.23
CA PRO A 643 -2.19 7.39 -33.59
C PRO A 643 -1.48 6.05 -33.81
N ALA A 644 -1.61 5.44 -34.98
CA ALA A 644 -1.02 4.13 -35.28
C ALA A 644 0.51 4.04 -35.08
N ARG A 645 1.22 5.17 -35.15
CA ARG A 645 2.66 5.29 -34.86
C ARG A 645 2.99 5.19 -33.36
N TYR A 646 2.03 5.48 -32.48
CA TYR A 646 2.19 5.58 -31.03
C TYR A 646 0.99 4.91 -30.30
N PRO A 647 0.83 3.58 -30.39
CA PRO A 647 -0.30 2.88 -29.77
C PRO A 647 -0.35 3.09 -28.24
N ASP A 648 0.81 3.13 -27.58
CA ASP A 648 0.96 3.28 -26.12
C ASP A 648 0.90 4.75 -25.65
N LEU A 649 0.42 5.70 -26.48
CA LEU A 649 0.49 7.14 -26.20
C LEU A 649 -0.12 7.51 -24.84
N PHE A 650 -1.31 7.01 -24.52
CA PHE A 650 -2.01 7.35 -23.28
C PHE A 650 -1.35 6.77 -22.01
N PRO A 651 -0.96 5.47 -21.97
CA PRO A 651 -0.09 4.96 -20.91
C PRO A 651 1.21 5.75 -20.71
N VAL A 652 1.89 6.16 -21.79
CA VAL A 652 3.14 6.94 -21.67
C VAL A 652 2.87 8.36 -21.15
N LEU A 653 1.80 9.02 -21.59
CA LEU A 653 1.40 10.34 -21.05
C LEU A 653 0.99 10.24 -19.57
N ASN A 654 0.34 9.16 -19.15
CA ASN A 654 0.02 8.89 -17.75
C ASN A 654 1.31 8.78 -16.90
N VAL A 655 2.31 8.01 -17.35
CA VAL A 655 3.65 7.94 -16.71
C VAL A 655 4.31 9.31 -16.61
N LEU A 656 4.26 10.11 -17.68
CA LEU A 656 4.85 11.46 -17.71
C LEU A 656 4.19 12.44 -16.72
N ILE A 657 2.89 12.28 -16.43
CA ILE A 657 2.18 13.06 -15.40
C ILE A 657 2.48 12.53 -13.99
N CYS A 658 2.50 11.21 -13.81
CA CYS A 658 2.58 10.59 -12.47
C CYS A 658 3.99 10.61 -11.86
N THR A 659 5.02 10.23 -12.61
CA THR A 659 6.38 10.05 -12.06
C THR A 659 6.93 11.33 -11.39
N PRO A 660 6.77 12.54 -11.95
CA PRO A 660 7.20 13.78 -11.28
C PRO A 660 6.57 13.98 -9.90
N ILE A 661 5.30 13.59 -9.72
CA ILE A 661 4.58 13.78 -8.45
C ILE A 661 5.01 12.76 -7.41
N PHE A 662 5.26 11.51 -7.81
CA PHE A 662 5.87 10.51 -6.92
C PHE A 662 7.31 10.92 -6.53
N GLY A 663 8.07 11.51 -7.45
CA GLY A 663 9.37 12.12 -7.17
C GLY A 663 9.30 13.28 -6.16
N LEU A 664 8.32 14.18 -6.30
CA LEU A 664 8.08 15.27 -5.35
C LEU A 664 7.65 14.76 -3.97
N ILE A 665 6.78 13.74 -3.89
CA ILE A 665 6.38 13.10 -2.62
C ILE A 665 7.57 12.42 -1.95
N TRP A 666 8.44 11.75 -2.73
CA TRP A 666 9.68 11.17 -2.21
C TRP A 666 10.61 12.24 -1.62
N LEU A 667 10.89 13.33 -2.35
CA LEU A 667 11.70 14.46 -1.85
C LEU A 667 11.06 15.13 -0.62
N TRP A 668 9.74 15.31 -0.61
CA TRP A 668 9.00 15.83 0.54
C TRP A 668 9.10 14.90 1.77
N SER A 669 9.04 13.58 1.57
CA SER A 669 9.20 12.61 2.66
C SER A 669 10.61 12.64 3.28
N ILE A 670 11.65 12.91 2.48
CA ILE A 670 13.01 13.15 2.96
C ILE A 670 13.08 14.47 3.74
N LYS A 671 12.52 15.55 3.19
CA LYS A 671 12.44 16.86 3.88
C LYS A 671 11.78 16.72 5.26
N ARG A 672 10.59 16.11 5.33
CA ARG A 672 9.88 15.88 6.61
C ARG A 672 10.65 14.96 7.56
N SER A 673 11.32 13.92 7.06
CA SER A 673 12.18 13.06 7.89
C SER A 673 13.32 13.86 8.56
N VAL A 674 13.93 14.80 7.84
CA VAL A 674 14.99 15.67 8.38
C VAL A 674 14.41 16.68 9.38
N GLU A 675 13.31 17.34 9.04
CA GLU A 675 12.60 18.30 9.92
C GLU A 675 12.19 17.68 11.26
N VAL A 676 11.52 16.52 11.24
CA VAL A 676 11.12 15.80 12.45
C VAL A 676 12.34 15.29 13.22
N SER A 677 13.41 14.89 12.54
CA SER A 677 14.65 14.47 13.21
C SER A 677 15.35 15.63 13.91
N TRP A 678 15.35 16.83 13.32
CA TRP A 678 15.84 18.04 13.98
C TRP A 678 14.97 18.44 15.18
N ALA A 679 13.65 18.30 15.09
CA ALA A 679 12.73 18.62 16.18
C ALA A 679 12.86 17.64 17.37
N ILE A 680 13.10 16.34 17.10
CA ILE A 680 13.40 15.33 18.14
C ILE A 680 14.76 15.61 18.81
N ASN A 681 15.78 15.96 18.03
CA ASN A 681 17.17 15.99 18.49
C ASN A 681 17.70 17.38 18.91
N GLY A 682 16.97 18.46 18.63
CA GLY A 682 17.43 19.84 18.81
C GLY A 682 18.46 20.31 17.77
N LEU A 683 18.43 21.61 17.47
CA LEU A 683 19.31 22.26 16.49
C LEU A 683 20.81 22.11 16.86
N PRO A 684 21.68 21.71 15.91
CA PRO A 684 23.12 21.69 16.12
C PRO A 684 23.68 23.13 16.03
N GLY A 685 23.63 23.89 17.12
CA GLY A 685 24.11 25.29 17.08
C GLY A 685 24.05 26.14 18.35
N LYS A 686 23.45 25.67 19.46
CA LYS A 686 23.52 26.35 20.76
C LYS A 686 23.90 25.39 21.89
N ARG A 687 25.21 25.26 22.12
CA ARG A 687 25.71 25.18 23.50
C ARG A 687 25.66 26.59 24.05
N GLU A 688 24.65 26.91 24.85
CA GLU A 688 24.83 28.01 25.79
C GLU A 688 25.91 27.58 26.78
N LYS A 689 26.96 28.39 26.92
CA LYS A 689 27.96 28.19 27.96
C LYS A 689 27.29 28.60 29.27
N GLU A 690 26.72 27.63 29.97
CA GLU A 690 26.54 27.79 31.41
C GLU A 690 27.93 28.03 32.02
N GLY A 691 28.20 29.28 32.39
CA GLY A 691 29.39 29.62 33.15
C GLY A 691 29.29 28.96 34.53
N PRO A 692 30.43 28.65 35.19
CA PRO A 692 30.41 27.97 36.48
C PRO A 692 29.67 28.84 37.51
N SER A 693 28.45 28.42 37.86
CA SER A 693 27.67 29.07 38.91
C SER A 693 28.40 28.90 40.24
N SER A 694 28.86 30.01 40.82
CA SER A 694 29.62 30.05 42.06
C SER A 694 28.93 29.27 43.18
N ALA A 695 29.68 28.45 43.91
CA ALA A 695 29.15 27.64 44.99
C ALA A 695 28.39 28.50 46.03
N ALA A 696 27.18 28.08 46.38
CA ALA A 696 26.38 28.74 47.39
C ALA A 696 26.89 28.39 48.81
N SER A 697 27.84 29.17 49.30
CA SER A 697 28.19 29.21 50.72
C SER A 697 27.01 29.78 51.51
N GLY A 698 26.25 28.94 52.22
CA GLY A 698 25.22 29.42 53.13
C GLY A 698 25.84 29.96 54.42
N ILE A 699 25.37 31.12 54.89
CA ILE A 699 25.44 31.59 56.28
C ILE A 699 24.35 32.65 56.54
N SER A 700 23.88 32.67 57.79
CA SER A 700 22.91 33.56 58.46
C SER A 700 22.28 34.73 57.70
N ALA A 701 20.96 34.85 57.84
CA ALA A 701 20.27 36.14 57.74
C ALA A 701 20.55 37.02 58.97
N THR A 702 20.61 38.34 58.78
CA THR A 702 20.39 39.37 59.82
C THR A 702 19.93 40.67 59.15
N SER A 703 19.14 41.48 59.85
CA SER A 703 18.44 42.65 59.31
C SER A 703 18.89 43.98 59.93
N SER A 704 19.09 45.03 59.14
CA SER A 704 19.09 46.42 59.64
C SER A 704 18.94 47.52 58.57
N SER A 705 17.90 48.34 58.72
CA SER A 705 17.82 49.81 58.47
C SER A 705 18.63 50.51 57.35
N ALA A 706 17.88 51.06 56.38
CA ALA A 706 17.81 52.48 55.96
C ALA A 706 19.03 53.44 56.03
N ALA A 707 19.24 54.25 54.98
CA ALA A 707 19.30 55.74 55.04
C ALA A 707 19.50 56.41 53.66
N PHE A 708 19.16 57.71 53.60
CA PHE A 708 19.22 58.64 52.46
C PHE A 708 20.64 58.95 51.91
N GLY A 709 20.74 59.40 50.65
CA GLY A 709 21.91 60.07 50.06
C GLY A 709 21.60 60.75 48.72
N HIS A 710 22.06 61.97 48.50
CA HIS A 710 21.72 62.81 47.33
C HIS A 710 22.65 62.64 46.10
N SER A 711 22.10 62.94 44.92
CA SER A 711 22.77 63.25 43.63
C SER A 711 23.64 64.55 43.72
N PRO A 712 24.41 65.02 42.69
CA PRO A 712 24.19 64.80 41.24
C PRO A 712 25.41 64.87 40.25
N MET A 713 25.05 64.82 38.95
CA MET A 713 25.64 65.53 37.78
C MET A 713 26.76 64.89 36.91
N ARG A 714 26.57 65.08 35.59
CA ARG A 714 27.46 64.93 34.41
C ARG A 714 28.14 63.56 34.14
N GLY A 715 28.02 62.98 32.94
CA GLY A 715 27.18 63.32 31.78
C GLY A 715 27.64 62.65 30.47
N GLU A 716 26.69 62.43 29.53
CA GLU A 716 26.89 62.16 28.08
C GLU A 716 27.65 60.86 27.67
N THR A 717 27.33 60.13 26.59
CA THR A 717 26.21 60.14 25.61
C THR A 717 26.00 58.73 25.00
N GLY A 718 24.76 58.38 24.62
CA GLY A 718 24.41 57.25 23.74
C GLY A 718 24.54 55.83 24.35
N VAL A 719 23.78 54.80 23.96
CA VAL A 719 22.65 54.69 23.00
C VAL A 719 21.55 53.83 23.66
N ARG A 720 20.27 54.07 23.34
CA ARG A 720 19.13 53.38 23.97
C ARG A 720 19.07 51.88 23.62
N ALA A 721 19.07 51.04 24.65
CA ALA A 721 18.20 49.87 24.68
C ALA A 721 16.85 50.27 25.32
N THR A 722 15.74 49.67 24.87
CA THR A 722 14.42 49.86 25.49
C THR A 722 13.75 48.51 25.71
N SER A 723 13.79 48.05 26.96
CA SER A 723 12.97 46.94 27.44
C SER A 723 11.52 47.41 27.60
N LEU A 724 10.55 46.61 27.17
CA LEU A 724 9.13 46.83 27.45
C LEU A 724 8.75 46.07 28.72
N GLY A 725 8.38 46.82 29.75
CA GLY A 725 8.17 46.30 31.10
C GLY A 725 6.82 45.64 31.33
N TYR A 726 6.78 44.81 32.38
CA TYR A 726 5.55 44.27 32.97
C TYR A 726 4.69 45.39 33.57
N ALA A 727 3.39 45.43 33.28
CA ALA A 727 2.45 46.36 33.88
C ALA A 727 1.46 45.63 34.80
N SER A 728 1.49 45.93 36.10
CA SER A 728 0.59 45.35 37.11
C SER A 728 -0.67 46.20 37.29
N GLY A 729 -1.79 45.77 36.72
CA GLY A 729 -3.12 46.37 36.95
C GLY A 729 -3.98 45.55 37.92
N ARG A 730 -4.18 46.03 39.15
CA ARG A 730 -5.20 45.51 40.09
C ARG A 730 -6.56 46.16 39.80
N GLY A 731 -7.64 45.38 39.84
CA GLY A 731 -8.96 45.94 40.22
C GLY A 731 -10.21 45.25 39.67
N ARG A 732 -10.99 44.67 40.60
CA ARG A 732 -12.44 44.38 40.51
C ARG A 732 -12.94 43.52 39.33
N GLY A 733 -13.35 42.29 39.63
CA GLY A 733 -14.18 41.48 38.73
C GLY A 733 -15.68 41.82 38.84
N GLN A 734 -16.48 41.20 37.98
CA GLN A 734 -17.94 41.29 37.98
C GLN A 734 -18.54 39.90 37.68
N ALA A 735 -19.63 39.55 38.37
CA ALA A 735 -20.18 38.19 38.38
C ALA A 735 -21.48 38.06 37.57
N ASP A 736 -21.85 36.81 37.29
CA ASP A 736 -23.15 36.27 36.83
C ASP A 736 -24.21 37.24 36.29
N ALA A 737 -24.40 37.21 34.96
CA ALA A 737 -25.62 37.69 34.32
C ALA A 737 -26.75 36.64 34.37
N ARG A 738 -27.48 36.55 35.50
CA ARG A 738 -28.72 35.78 35.63
C ARG A 738 -29.80 36.53 36.42
N ARG A 739 -31.03 36.54 35.89
CA ARG A 739 -32.19 37.38 36.29
C ARG A 739 -31.93 38.87 35.95
N ARG A 740 -32.88 39.65 35.42
CA ARG A 740 -34.35 39.56 35.51
C ARG A 740 -35.02 39.82 34.15
N ALA A 741 -36.20 39.28 33.93
CA ALA A 741 -37.16 39.72 32.92
C ALA A 741 -38.54 39.76 33.57
N LEU A 742 -39.20 40.93 33.60
CA LEU A 742 -40.60 41.15 33.94
C LEU A 742 -40.91 42.66 33.85
N VAL A 743 -42.07 43.02 33.27
CA VAL A 743 -42.64 44.38 33.08
C VAL A 743 -41.74 45.38 32.31
N VAL A 744 -42.22 46.26 31.40
CA VAL A 744 -43.58 46.74 31.08
C VAL A 744 -43.79 46.85 29.56
N SER A 745 -44.91 46.36 29.04
CA SER A 745 -45.77 47.06 28.07
C SER A 745 -47.10 46.29 27.89
N ALA A 746 -48.18 46.97 27.52
CA ALA A 746 -49.52 46.39 27.36
C ALA A 746 -50.26 46.97 26.14
N GLY A 747 -51.24 46.23 25.63
CA GLY A 747 -52.20 46.67 24.61
C GLY A 747 -51.81 46.31 23.17
N GLY A 748 -52.76 45.71 22.43
CA GLY A 748 -52.60 45.41 21.00
C GLY A 748 -53.29 44.12 20.54
N ASP A 749 -54.63 44.10 20.58
CA ASP A 749 -55.41 43.00 19.97
C ASP A 749 -55.46 43.09 18.43
N ARG A 750 -55.72 41.92 17.83
CA ARG A 750 -56.40 41.63 16.53
C ARG A 750 -55.56 41.00 15.40
N GLU A 751 -56.03 39.81 15.01
CA GLU A 751 -56.41 39.42 13.65
C GLU A 751 -55.54 39.97 12.49
N HIS A 752 -54.64 39.14 11.95
CA HIS A 752 -55.06 38.28 10.83
C HIS A 752 -54.15 37.07 10.60
#